data_AF-A0A8J7TXQ7-F1
#
_entry.id   AF-A0A8J7TXQ7-F1
#
_cell.length_a   1.000
_cell.length_b   1.000
_cell.length_c   1.000
_cell.angle_alpha   90.00
_cell.angle_beta   90.00
_cell.angle_gamma   90.00
#
_symmetry.space_group_name_H-M   'P 1'
#
loop_
_entity.id
_entity.type
_entity.pdbx_description
1 polymer ?
#
loop_
_entity_poly.entity_id
_entity_poly.type
_entity_poly.pdbx_seq_one_letter_code
_entity_poly.pdbx_strand_id
1 'polypeptide(L)'
;MRYSPLVALLLAATAHAQDKTTVAGPTATGFLLPNGWHLTPAGKHAVITDLPLNIIPLKDGKHALVATSGFNRHELSLIDITGEPKVVASESVRQSWYGLALDKAEAKVWWSGGGYGKLHTFDLKGGQLMRTSPPDPEPRKENARPRKGAAKAGPDADPAPKKDAAKADADAEPAPKKEPTARPFPSGICLDEARGVLYSLSINSGELSVVNPKVGTAKTVTLGGRPYDVVVGAHQVFVSDWAGRQVFVIDPAELRVIRKIPVGEHPNQMALHKDGRLFVACASSNAVSVIDTKRGHVIETISTALFPKAPEGSTPDALTLSPDGETLYVANADNNCVAVIDVEAPRKSAVKGFIPTGWYPTAVAVTPDGKSLLVGVGKGLQSKPNPFKQKDEKPLDDKELSEGVRKLPFPYIGTTMNGALSVVPVPDEKQLKEYTAQVYRNCPYSDDQLTAAPHPEKTAIPTKVGDPSPIKYVIYIIKENRTYDQVFGDLATGEHAKGNGDPTLCMFPRKVSPNHHKLAEEFVLLDNLYCNGQVSRDGHPWSTMAYNTDYIARDWHLTYSRRKGVDDDDEGHLQNAPSGYLWDACARAGLSYRSYGEYGKRVSDGTGAVKMEGRVPGLIGHFAPNYGAPKKAGVKVRDTENVAEFIREYDEFAKAGTMPRFIVMSLGEDHTTGTTVGTFTPQACVAANDLALGQLVEHVSSGPLWKETAIFVIEDDAQNGPDHVDAHRTVGLVVSPYTKRKYVD
;
A
#
# COMPACT_ATOMS: atom_id res chain seq x y z
N MET A 1 49.01 20.03 -20.38
CA MET A 1 49.34 21.00 -19.32
C MET A 1 48.69 20.55 -18.03
N ARG A 2 49.33 20.86 -16.91
CA ARG A 2 49.24 20.22 -15.59
C ARG A 2 47.82 20.23 -14.99
N TYR A 3 47.37 19.07 -14.52
CA TYR A 3 46.29 18.92 -13.54
C TYR A 3 46.83 19.27 -12.14
N SER A 4 46.10 20.10 -11.39
CA SER A 4 46.36 20.40 -9.98
C SER A 4 45.44 19.54 -9.10
N PRO A 5 45.90 19.06 -7.92
CA PRO A 5 45.24 17.98 -7.19
C PRO A 5 44.12 18.46 -6.25
N LEU A 6 43.27 17.50 -5.90
CA LEU A 6 42.18 17.55 -4.93
C LEU A 6 42.55 18.28 -3.63
N VAL A 7 41.65 19.16 -3.20
CA VAL A 7 41.52 19.51 -1.77
C VAL A 7 40.58 18.49 -1.15
N ALA A 8 41.15 17.51 -0.46
CA ALA A 8 40.42 16.64 0.45
C ALA A 8 40.07 17.45 1.71
N LEU A 9 38.79 17.75 1.91
CA LEU A 9 38.30 18.25 3.20
C LEU A 9 38.30 17.07 4.18
N LEU A 10 39.24 17.09 5.12
CA LEU A 10 39.23 16.26 6.32
C LEU A 10 38.01 16.64 7.17
N LEU A 11 36.96 15.82 7.15
CA LEU A 11 35.95 15.80 8.21
C LEU A 11 36.57 15.09 9.41
N ALA A 12 36.95 15.90 10.41
CA ALA A 12 37.35 15.39 11.71
C ALA A 12 36.18 14.65 12.35
N ALA A 13 36.43 13.42 12.80
CA ALA A 13 35.51 12.63 13.59
C ALA A 13 35.25 13.32 14.93
N THR A 14 34.15 14.07 15.01
CA THR A 14 33.58 14.50 16.29
C THR A 14 32.84 13.30 16.88
N ALA A 15 33.22 12.92 18.10
CA ALA A 15 32.50 11.95 18.92
C ALA A 15 30.99 12.25 18.86
N HIS A 16 30.21 11.27 18.39
CA HIS A 16 28.77 11.39 18.26
C HIS A 16 28.18 11.64 19.64
N ALA A 17 27.68 12.86 19.87
CA ALA A 17 26.54 13.03 20.74
C ALA A 17 25.47 12.06 20.22
N GLN A 18 24.88 11.25 21.10
CA GLN A 18 23.75 10.42 20.74
C GLN A 18 22.71 11.37 20.15
N ASP A 19 22.49 11.29 18.83
CA ASP A 19 21.57 12.19 18.14
C ASP A 19 20.23 12.13 18.88
N LYS A 20 19.67 13.31 19.18
CA LYS A 20 18.40 13.42 19.91
C LYS A 20 17.38 12.53 19.21
N THR A 21 16.72 11.63 19.94
CA THR A 21 15.69 10.73 19.39
C THR A 21 14.68 11.54 18.57
N THR A 22 14.64 11.30 17.26
CA THR A 22 13.70 11.97 16.34
C THR A 22 12.46 11.10 16.18
N VAL A 23 11.32 11.62 16.65
CA VAL A 23 10.00 11.00 16.45
C VAL A 23 9.37 11.55 15.17
N ALA A 24 8.47 10.78 14.56
CA ALA A 24 7.63 11.29 13.48
C ALA A 24 6.90 12.56 13.93
N GLY A 25 6.89 13.60 13.10
CA GLY A 25 6.32 14.88 13.49
C GLY A 25 6.90 16.10 12.76
N PRO A 26 6.42 17.31 13.10
CA PRO A 26 6.90 18.55 12.52
C PRO A 26 8.39 18.79 12.78
N THR A 27 9.10 19.25 11.77
CA THR A 27 10.51 19.70 11.85
C THR A 27 10.60 21.20 11.57
N ALA A 28 11.79 21.79 11.71
CA ALA A 28 11.99 23.22 11.47
C ALA A 28 11.60 23.68 10.06
N THR A 29 11.70 22.78 9.07
CA THR A 29 11.48 23.12 7.64
C THR A 29 10.43 22.24 6.97
N GLY A 30 9.76 21.34 7.70
CA GLY A 30 8.87 20.35 7.10
C GLY A 30 8.35 19.34 8.12
N PHE A 31 8.35 18.06 7.74
CA PHE A 31 7.79 16.99 8.55
C PHE A 31 8.63 15.69 8.41
N LEU A 32 8.94 15.02 9.51
CA LEU A 32 9.57 13.69 9.51
C LEU A 32 8.48 12.62 9.52
N LEU A 33 8.47 11.76 8.51
CA LEU A 33 7.52 10.66 8.41
C LEU A 33 7.93 9.46 9.29
N PRO A 34 6.96 8.60 9.65
CA PRO A 34 7.20 7.35 10.39
C PRO A 34 8.24 6.42 9.74
N ASN A 35 8.44 6.53 8.43
CA ASN A 35 9.38 5.70 7.67
C ASN A 35 10.76 6.34 7.48
N GLY A 36 11.05 7.44 8.17
CA GLY A 36 12.34 8.13 8.14
C GLY A 36 12.50 9.15 7.00
N TRP A 37 11.57 9.24 6.06
CA TRP A 37 11.61 10.28 5.02
C TRP A 37 11.24 11.65 5.58
N HIS A 38 11.93 12.71 5.15
CA HIS A 38 11.50 14.08 5.42
C HIS A 38 10.67 14.64 4.26
N LEU A 39 9.55 15.28 4.58
CA LEU A 39 8.75 16.04 3.64
C LEU A 39 9.08 17.52 3.75
N THR A 40 9.58 18.08 2.65
CA THR A 40 9.80 19.52 2.50
C THR A 40 9.29 19.94 1.10
N PRO A 41 7.96 19.88 0.88
CA PRO A 41 7.38 19.99 -0.45
C PRO A 41 7.62 21.38 -1.06
N ALA A 42 7.87 21.43 -2.37
CA ALA A 42 8.02 22.69 -3.11
C ALA A 42 6.66 23.28 -3.51
N GLY A 43 6.64 24.61 -3.68
CA GLY A 43 5.46 25.34 -4.18
C GLY A 43 4.45 25.68 -3.09
N LYS A 44 3.19 25.82 -3.50
CA LYS A 44 2.05 26.13 -2.62
C LYS A 44 1.03 25.02 -2.68
N HIS A 45 0.24 24.83 -1.63
CA HIS A 45 -0.54 23.60 -1.46
C HIS A 45 -2.00 23.87 -1.11
N ALA A 46 -2.91 23.24 -1.84
CA ALA A 46 -4.31 23.14 -1.46
C ALA A 46 -4.52 21.76 -0.81
N VAL A 47 -4.96 21.71 0.44
CA VAL A 47 -5.37 20.45 1.07
C VAL A 47 -6.69 20.00 0.45
N ILE A 48 -6.72 18.76 -0.03
CA ILE A 48 -7.88 18.11 -0.65
C ILE A 48 -8.09 16.73 -0.03
N THR A 49 -9.10 16.00 -0.48
CA THR A 49 -9.27 14.58 -0.12
C THR A 49 -8.12 13.73 -0.67
N ASP A 50 -7.92 12.55 -0.10
CA ASP A 50 -6.75 11.71 -0.34
C ASP A 50 -6.76 11.00 -1.71
N LEU A 51 -5.56 10.60 -2.14
CA LEU A 51 -5.29 9.90 -3.40
C LEU A 51 -5.82 10.63 -4.66
N PRO A 52 -5.35 11.86 -4.98
CA PRO A 52 -5.54 12.47 -6.29
C PRO A 52 -4.91 11.60 -7.39
N LEU A 53 -5.74 11.04 -8.27
CA LEU A 53 -5.29 10.14 -9.34
C LEU A 53 -5.19 10.83 -10.71
N ASN A 54 -5.81 12.01 -10.88
CA ASN A 54 -5.78 12.70 -12.16
C ASN A 54 -5.93 14.23 -11.99
N ILE A 55 -5.26 14.98 -12.87
CA ILE A 55 -5.27 16.44 -12.90
C ILE A 55 -5.43 16.90 -14.36
N ILE A 56 -6.42 17.76 -14.63
CA ILE A 56 -6.58 18.43 -15.93
C ILE A 56 -6.49 19.95 -15.71
N PRO A 57 -5.36 20.59 -16.04
CA PRO A 57 -5.28 22.05 -16.04
C PRO A 57 -6.16 22.63 -17.16
N LEU A 58 -6.87 23.71 -16.87
CA LEU A 58 -7.76 24.37 -17.83
C LEU A 58 -7.01 25.38 -18.70
N LYS A 59 -7.56 25.68 -19.88
CA LYS A 59 -6.98 26.61 -20.87
C LYS A 59 -6.82 28.03 -20.38
N ASP A 60 -7.57 28.44 -19.36
CA ASP A 60 -7.43 29.76 -18.76
C ASP A 60 -6.12 29.96 -17.99
N GLY A 61 -5.40 28.86 -17.70
CA GLY A 61 -4.15 28.85 -16.94
C GLY A 61 -4.32 29.20 -15.46
N LYS A 62 -5.57 29.29 -14.97
CA LYS A 62 -5.91 29.72 -13.61
C LYS A 62 -6.60 28.65 -12.81
N HIS A 63 -7.20 27.66 -13.46
CA HIS A 63 -7.89 26.58 -12.78
C HIS A 63 -7.39 25.20 -13.23
N ALA A 64 -7.59 24.21 -12.36
CA ALA A 64 -7.42 22.81 -12.67
C ALA A 64 -8.55 21.96 -12.08
N LEU A 65 -8.94 20.92 -12.80
CA LEU A 65 -9.75 19.83 -12.25
C LEU A 65 -8.84 18.80 -11.60
N VAL A 66 -9.18 18.36 -10.39
CA VAL A 66 -8.47 17.32 -9.66
C VAL A 66 -9.46 16.27 -9.19
N ALA A 67 -9.18 15.00 -9.51
CA ALA A 67 -10.01 13.86 -9.15
C ALA A 67 -9.33 13.01 -8.07
N THR A 68 -9.98 12.87 -6.92
CA THR A 68 -9.49 12.08 -5.78
C THR A 68 -10.28 10.80 -5.59
N SER A 69 -9.60 9.71 -5.20
CA SER A 69 -10.22 8.37 -5.15
C SER A 69 -9.69 7.50 -4.01
N GLY A 70 -9.32 8.14 -2.89
CA GLY A 70 -8.75 7.47 -1.73
C GLY A 70 -9.77 6.85 -0.77
N PHE A 71 -9.38 6.75 0.50
CA PHE A 71 -10.17 6.17 1.57
C PHE A 71 -11.34 7.08 1.94
N ASN A 72 -11.09 8.40 2.05
CA ASN A 72 -12.14 9.36 2.37
C ASN A 72 -13.07 9.58 1.16
N ARG A 73 -13.92 10.60 1.23
CA ARG A 73 -14.85 10.96 0.15
C ARG A 73 -14.12 11.13 -1.20
N HIS A 74 -14.65 10.50 -2.23
CA HIS A 74 -14.18 10.69 -3.60
C HIS A 74 -14.77 12.00 -4.16
N GLU A 75 -13.90 12.88 -4.64
CA GLU A 75 -14.27 14.24 -5.03
C GLU A 75 -13.64 14.65 -6.36
N LEU A 76 -14.44 15.32 -7.19
CA LEU A 76 -13.96 16.08 -8.34
C LEU A 76 -13.96 17.55 -7.94
N SER A 77 -12.77 18.15 -7.89
CA SER A 77 -12.57 19.52 -7.42
C SER A 77 -12.07 20.43 -8.53
N LEU A 78 -12.71 21.59 -8.68
CA LEU A 78 -12.18 22.71 -9.45
C LEU A 78 -11.37 23.59 -8.49
N ILE A 79 -10.09 23.75 -8.79
CA ILE A 79 -9.13 24.44 -7.93
C ILE A 79 -8.60 25.66 -8.66
N ASP A 80 -8.72 26.83 -8.03
CA ASP A 80 -7.97 28.04 -8.43
C ASP A 80 -6.51 27.81 -8.05
N ILE A 81 -5.62 27.84 -9.04
CA ILE A 81 -4.19 27.59 -8.90
C ILE A 81 -3.38 28.89 -8.92
N THR A 82 -4.04 30.05 -8.89
CA THR A 82 -3.40 31.35 -8.82
C THR A 82 -3.20 31.78 -7.36
N GLY A 83 -2.05 32.40 -7.07
CA GLY A 83 -1.80 32.86 -5.70
C GLY A 83 -1.67 31.68 -4.74
N GLU A 84 -2.56 31.59 -3.75
CA GLU A 84 -2.65 30.44 -2.83
C GLU A 84 -3.74 29.50 -3.34
N PRO A 85 -3.40 28.24 -3.70
CA PRO A 85 -4.35 27.38 -4.37
C PRO A 85 -5.52 27.01 -3.45
N LYS A 86 -6.74 27.01 -3.99
CA LYS A 86 -7.96 26.78 -3.21
C LYS A 86 -9.04 26.09 -4.04
N VAL A 87 -9.79 25.20 -3.40
CA VAL A 87 -10.98 24.59 -4.01
C VAL A 87 -12.06 25.67 -4.16
N VAL A 88 -12.54 25.91 -5.38
CA VAL A 88 -13.58 26.90 -5.69
C VAL A 88 -14.93 26.26 -6.00
N ALA A 89 -14.94 25.00 -6.45
CA ALA A 89 -16.13 24.17 -6.57
C ALA A 89 -15.73 22.70 -6.45
N SER A 90 -16.65 21.86 -6.00
CA SER A 90 -16.42 20.43 -5.88
C SER A 90 -17.72 19.65 -5.98
N GLU A 91 -17.65 18.44 -6.52
CA GLU A 91 -18.74 17.48 -6.57
C GLU A 91 -18.25 16.12 -6.08
N SER A 92 -19.07 15.45 -5.26
CA SER A 92 -18.68 14.17 -4.65
C SER A 92 -19.47 13.01 -5.23
N VAL A 93 -18.81 11.86 -5.28
CA VAL A 93 -19.41 10.60 -5.68
C VAL A 93 -19.09 9.54 -4.63
N ARG A 94 -19.89 8.48 -4.60
CA ARG A 94 -19.66 7.35 -3.70
C ARG A 94 -18.35 6.63 -4.02
N GLN A 95 -18.06 6.47 -5.30
CA GLN A 95 -16.85 5.83 -5.77
C GLN A 95 -16.50 6.30 -7.18
N SER A 96 -15.21 6.37 -7.43
CA SER A 96 -14.58 6.71 -8.69
C SER A 96 -13.18 6.08 -8.75
N TRP A 97 -12.48 6.30 -9.86
CA TRP A 97 -11.10 5.86 -10.06
C TRP A 97 -10.30 6.82 -10.96
N TYR A 98 -9.19 6.32 -11.50
CA TYR A 98 -8.16 7.04 -12.25
C TYR A 98 -8.65 7.86 -13.47
N GLY A 99 -9.51 7.30 -14.33
CA GLY A 99 -9.78 7.92 -15.63
C GLY A 99 -10.60 9.21 -15.54
N LEU A 100 -10.07 10.31 -16.07
CA LEU A 100 -10.72 11.62 -16.17
C LEU A 100 -10.58 12.17 -17.59
N ALA A 101 -11.66 12.70 -18.17
CA ALA A 101 -11.64 13.31 -19.50
C ALA A 101 -12.47 14.60 -19.53
N LEU A 102 -12.03 15.56 -20.34
CA LEU A 102 -12.65 16.87 -20.55
C LEU A 102 -12.79 17.11 -22.06
N ASP A 103 -13.93 17.64 -22.50
CA ASP A 103 -14.10 18.06 -23.88
C ASP A 103 -13.30 19.34 -24.20
N LYS A 104 -13.05 19.60 -25.48
CA LYS A 104 -12.28 20.78 -25.91
C LYS A 104 -12.99 22.08 -25.62
N ALA A 105 -14.30 22.08 -25.42
CA ALA A 105 -15.02 23.27 -24.96
C ALA A 105 -14.81 23.56 -23.47
N GLU A 106 -14.22 22.63 -22.71
CA GLU A 106 -14.09 22.67 -21.25
C GLU A 106 -15.44 22.81 -20.53
N ALA A 107 -16.46 22.14 -21.08
CA ALA A 107 -17.84 22.22 -20.65
C ALA A 107 -18.38 20.88 -20.13
N LYS A 108 -17.82 19.75 -20.59
CA LYS A 108 -18.25 18.40 -20.20
C LYS A 108 -17.08 17.59 -19.66
N VAL A 109 -17.27 17.05 -18.45
CA VAL A 109 -16.30 16.18 -17.77
C VAL A 109 -16.87 14.77 -17.70
N TRP A 110 -16.04 13.78 -18.01
CA TRP A 110 -16.29 12.37 -17.71
C TRP A 110 -15.32 11.90 -16.65
N TRP A 111 -15.79 11.10 -15.71
CA TRP A 111 -14.96 10.54 -14.65
C TRP A 111 -15.32 9.09 -14.41
N SER A 112 -14.30 8.25 -14.30
CA SER A 112 -14.43 6.81 -14.13
C SER A 112 -15.03 6.46 -12.76
N GLY A 113 -16.05 5.60 -12.75
CA GLY A 113 -16.81 5.25 -11.54
C GLY A 113 -16.31 4.02 -10.78
N GLY A 114 -15.22 3.38 -11.21
CA GLY A 114 -14.65 2.21 -10.55
C GLY A 114 -15.63 1.04 -10.40
N GLY A 115 -15.64 0.38 -9.25
CA GLY A 115 -16.33 -0.91 -9.07
C GLY A 115 -17.87 -0.90 -9.08
N TYR A 116 -18.53 0.24 -9.35
CA TYR A 116 -19.97 0.29 -9.69
C TYR A 116 -20.25 0.24 -11.20
N GLY A 117 -19.21 0.11 -12.03
CA GLY A 117 -19.38 -0.20 -13.45
C GLY A 117 -19.94 0.92 -14.32
N LYS A 118 -19.80 2.19 -13.90
CA LYS A 118 -20.35 3.35 -14.63
C LYS A 118 -19.35 4.48 -14.83
N LEU A 119 -19.71 5.41 -15.71
CA LEU A 119 -19.03 6.68 -15.90
C LEU A 119 -19.87 7.80 -15.29
N HIS A 120 -19.25 8.66 -14.51
CA HIS A 120 -19.86 9.91 -14.05
C HIS A 120 -19.69 10.99 -15.11
N THR A 121 -20.68 11.87 -15.21
CA THR A 121 -20.65 13.00 -16.14
C THR A 121 -20.99 14.28 -15.39
N PHE A 122 -20.29 15.36 -15.72
CA PHE A 122 -20.48 16.67 -15.10
C PHE A 122 -20.47 17.77 -16.16
N ASP A 123 -21.19 18.84 -15.86
CA ASP A 123 -21.13 20.08 -16.60
C ASP A 123 -20.23 21.05 -15.84
N LEU A 124 -19.27 21.64 -16.55
CA LEU A 124 -18.41 22.71 -16.06
C LEU A 124 -18.88 24.02 -16.70
N LYS A 125 -19.50 24.91 -15.90
CA LYS A 125 -20.02 26.19 -16.41
C LYS A 125 -19.94 27.26 -15.35
N GLY A 126 -19.38 28.42 -15.72
CA GLY A 126 -19.32 29.59 -14.82
C GLY A 126 -18.59 29.31 -13.49
N GLY A 127 -17.57 28.44 -13.50
CA GLY A 127 -16.84 28.04 -12.29
C GLY A 127 -17.58 27.05 -11.39
N GLN A 128 -18.69 26.47 -11.84
CA GLN A 128 -19.43 25.43 -11.11
C GLN A 128 -19.26 24.07 -11.77
N LEU A 129 -19.19 23.03 -10.95
CA LEU A 129 -19.30 21.63 -11.34
C LEU A 129 -20.71 21.15 -11.00
N MET A 130 -21.40 20.54 -11.96
CA MET A 130 -22.73 19.98 -11.73
C MET A 130 -22.80 18.57 -12.27
N ARG A 131 -23.08 17.59 -11.40
CA ARG A 131 -23.27 16.19 -11.82
C ARG A 131 -24.50 16.05 -12.71
N THR A 132 -24.32 15.48 -13.90
CA THR A 132 -25.40 15.19 -14.86
C THR A 132 -25.70 13.70 -14.96
N SER A 133 -24.80 12.83 -14.52
CA SER A 133 -25.07 11.39 -14.40
C SER A 133 -25.98 11.12 -13.19
N PRO A 134 -26.80 10.05 -13.22
CA PRO A 134 -27.57 9.63 -12.06
C PRO A 134 -26.67 9.35 -10.84
N PRO A 135 -27.18 9.57 -9.62
CA PRO A 135 -26.44 9.30 -8.38
C PRO A 135 -26.01 7.83 -8.28
N ASP A 136 -25.09 7.57 -7.36
CA ASP A 136 -24.65 6.21 -7.08
C ASP A 136 -25.77 5.40 -6.43
N PRO A 137 -25.92 4.12 -6.80
CA PRO A 137 -26.88 3.29 -6.11
C PRO A 137 -26.51 3.26 -4.63
N GLU A 138 -27.51 3.43 -3.77
CA GLU A 138 -27.35 3.22 -2.34
C GLU A 138 -26.71 1.83 -2.12
N PRO A 139 -25.76 1.70 -1.19
CA PRO A 139 -25.21 0.40 -0.86
C PRO A 139 -26.37 -0.53 -0.53
N ARG A 140 -26.45 -1.65 -1.27
CA ARG A 140 -27.30 -2.75 -0.81
C ARG A 140 -26.93 -3.01 0.64
N LYS A 141 -27.91 -3.22 1.51
CA LYS A 141 -27.70 -3.77 2.86
C LYS A 141 -27.20 -5.22 2.76
N GLU A 142 -26.17 -5.47 1.97
CA GLU A 142 -25.51 -6.76 1.83
C GLU A 142 -24.66 -6.94 3.08
N ASN A 143 -25.00 -7.99 3.84
CA ASN A 143 -24.46 -8.43 5.13
C ASN A 143 -25.22 -8.02 6.40
N ALA A 144 -26.53 -7.76 6.31
CA ALA A 144 -27.40 -8.38 7.31
C ALA A 144 -27.48 -9.88 6.94
N ARG A 145 -26.60 -10.72 7.49
CA ARG A 145 -26.95 -12.15 7.57
C ARG A 145 -28.35 -12.18 8.17
N PRO A 146 -29.35 -12.82 7.55
CA PRO A 146 -30.63 -12.99 8.22
C PRO A 146 -30.30 -13.68 9.54
N ARG A 147 -30.66 -13.04 10.66
CA ARG A 147 -30.66 -13.71 11.97
C ARG A 147 -31.57 -14.93 11.80
N LYS A 148 -30.99 -16.09 11.51
CA LYS A 148 -31.72 -17.35 11.63
C LYS A 148 -32.06 -17.49 13.10
N GLY A 149 -33.34 -17.24 13.38
CA GLY A 149 -34.08 -17.48 14.61
C GLY A 149 -33.27 -17.48 15.90
N ALA A 150 -33.34 -16.38 16.65
CA ALA A 150 -33.41 -16.50 18.09
C ALA A 150 -34.74 -17.23 18.41
N ALA A 151 -34.70 -18.56 18.43
CA ALA A 151 -35.77 -19.33 19.05
C ALA A 151 -35.74 -18.97 20.53
N LYS A 152 -36.76 -18.24 20.98
CA LYS A 152 -37.08 -18.13 22.40
C LYS A 152 -37.36 -19.56 22.88
N ALA A 153 -36.45 -20.12 23.66
CA ALA A 153 -36.75 -21.29 24.47
C ALA A 153 -37.70 -20.85 25.59
N GLY A 154 -39.00 -21.11 25.39
CA GLY A 154 -39.93 -21.26 26.51
C GLY A 154 -39.87 -22.70 27.00
N PRO A 155 -40.06 -22.96 28.30
CA PRO A 155 -40.10 -24.32 28.81
C PRO A 155 -41.43 -24.97 28.39
N ASP A 156 -41.39 -26.28 28.18
CA ASP A 156 -42.52 -27.18 27.92
C ASP A 156 -43.20 -27.12 26.55
N ALA A 157 -42.68 -27.94 25.62
CA ALA A 157 -43.49 -28.65 24.63
C ALA A 157 -42.75 -29.89 24.09
N ASP A 158 -43.40 -31.04 24.21
CA ASP A 158 -42.99 -32.39 23.77
C ASP A 158 -42.76 -32.49 22.23
N PRO A 159 -41.90 -33.39 21.72
CA PRO A 159 -41.51 -33.39 20.31
C PRO A 159 -42.48 -34.19 19.43
N ALA A 160 -43.00 -33.56 18.37
CA ALA A 160 -43.69 -34.25 17.28
C ALA A 160 -42.70 -34.62 16.15
N PRO A 161 -42.99 -35.66 15.34
CA PRO A 161 -41.97 -36.57 14.81
C PRO A 161 -41.25 -36.06 13.57
N LYS A 162 -39.97 -36.42 13.46
CA LYS A 162 -39.18 -36.28 12.23
C LYS A 162 -39.78 -37.18 11.15
N LYS A 163 -40.15 -36.59 10.01
CA LYS A 163 -40.35 -37.34 8.76
C LYS A 163 -39.02 -37.48 8.06
N ASP A 164 -38.60 -38.73 7.93
CA ASP A 164 -37.54 -39.17 7.05
C ASP A 164 -37.90 -38.87 5.60
N ALA A 165 -36.97 -38.25 4.87
CA ALA A 165 -36.94 -38.27 3.42
C ALA A 165 -35.49 -38.54 2.98
N ALA A 166 -35.30 -39.82 2.64
CA ALA A 166 -34.24 -40.50 1.91
C ALA A 166 -33.07 -39.70 1.32
N LYS A 167 -31.86 -40.23 1.54
CA LYS A 167 -30.67 -40.08 0.71
C LYS A 167 -30.76 -41.00 -0.52
N ALA A 168 -30.54 -40.43 -1.70
CA ALA A 168 -30.00 -40.98 -2.96
C ALA A 168 -30.29 -39.90 -4.03
N ASP A 169 -29.38 -39.34 -4.82
CA ASP A 169 -28.17 -39.88 -5.43
C ASP A 169 -26.98 -38.93 -5.26
N ALA A 170 -25.85 -39.50 -4.83
CA ALA A 170 -24.53 -38.99 -5.09
C ALA A 170 -24.07 -39.70 -6.37
N ASP A 171 -24.05 -38.99 -7.50
CA ASP A 171 -23.25 -39.27 -8.72
C ASP A 171 -23.71 -38.40 -9.91
N ALA A 172 -23.94 -37.11 -9.66
CA ALA A 172 -23.94 -36.11 -10.73
C ALA A 172 -22.71 -35.23 -10.52
N GLU A 173 -21.78 -35.24 -11.48
CA GLU A 173 -20.73 -34.23 -11.58
C GLU A 173 -21.37 -32.85 -11.36
N PRO A 174 -20.80 -31.99 -10.49
CA PRO A 174 -21.26 -30.62 -10.43
C PRO A 174 -21.08 -30.03 -11.82
N ALA A 175 -22.20 -29.64 -12.45
CA ALA A 175 -22.16 -28.85 -13.67
C ALA A 175 -21.11 -27.74 -13.47
N PRO A 176 -20.21 -27.50 -14.45
CA PRO A 176 -19.14 -26.52 -14.29
C PRO A 176 -19.79 -25.23 -13.79
N LYS A 177 -19.37 -24.78 -12.60
CA LYS A 177 -19.76 -23.46 -12.11
C LYS A 177 -19.40 -22.51 -13.24
N LYS A 178 -20.40 -21.90 -13.88
CA LYS A 178 -20.15 -20.75 -14.76
C LYS A 178 -19.26 -19.82 -13.95
N GLU A 179 -18.04 -19.61 -14.43
CA GLU A 179 -17.17 -18.59 -13.85
C GLU A 179 -17.98 -17.31 -13.73
N PRO A 180 -18.00 -16.65 -12.57
CA PRO A 180 -18.64 -15.36 -12.46
C PRO A 180 -18.04 -14.46 -13.53
N THR A 181 -18.87 -13.89 -14.42
CA THR A 181 -18.39 -12.88 -15.36
C THR A 181 -17.71 -11.79 -14.55
N ALA A 182 -16.43 -11.54 -14.82
CA ALA A 182 -15.65 -10.54 -14.11
C ALA A 182 -16.40 -9.20 -14.09
N ARG A 183 -16.49 -8.60 -12.91
CA ARG A 183 -17.30 -7.39 -12.71
C ARG A 183 -16.69 -6.22 -13.48
N PRO A 184 -17.49 -5.37 -14.14
CA PRO A 184 -16.97 -4.15 -14.74
C PRO A 184 -16.37 -3.22 -13.67
N PHE A 185 -15.18 -2.69 -13.96
CA PHE A 185 -14.53 -1.67 -13.15
C PHE A 185 -13.91 -0.65 -14.11
N PRO A 186 -14.64 0.41 -14.50
CA PRO A 186 -14.07 1.49 -15.27
C PRO A 186 -12.76 2.00 -14.67
N SER A 187 -11.70 2.04 -15.47
CA SER A 187 -10.37 2.54 -15.10
C SER A 187 -10.04 3.79 -15.90
N GLY A 188 -9.09 3.72 -16.84
CA GLY A 188 -8.72 4.81 -17.74
C GLY A 188 -9.81 5.13 -18.75
N ILE A 189 -9.95 6.42 -19.06
CA ILE A 189 -10.84 6.92 -20.11
C ILE A 189 -10.10 7.97 -20.94
N CYS A 190 -10.41 8.04 -22.23
CA CYS A 190 -9.83 9.06 -23.11
C CYS A 190 -10.83 9.47 -24.18
N LEU A 191 -11.05 10.77 -24.32
CA LEU A 191 -11.93 11.33 -25.33
C LEU A 191 -11.19 11.46 -26.66
N ASP A 192 -11.73 10.85 -27.70
CA ASP A 192 -11.32 11.04 -29.07
C ASP A 192 -12.36 11.92 -29.79
N GLU A 193 -12.16 13.23 -29.70
CA GLU A 193 -13.06 14.18 -30.35
C GLU A 193 -13.06 14.08 -31.87
N ALA A 194 -11.94 13.69 -32.47
CA ALA A 194 -11.83 13.57 -33.93
C ALA A 194 -12.73 12.43 -34.44
N ARG A 195 -12.87 11.35 -33.67
CA ARG A 195 -13.79 10.24 -33.96
C ARG A 195 -15.15 10.38 -33.28
N GLY A 196 -15.32 11.36 -32.38
CA GLY A 196 -16.56 11.61 -31.67
C GLY A 196 -16.92 10.53 -30.64
N VAL A 197 -15.92 9.86 -30.05
CA VAL A 197 -16.10 8.73 -29.13
C VAL A 197 -15.28 8.91 -27.86
N LEU A 198 -15.71 8.27 -26.78
CA LEU A 198 -14.98 8.13 -25.52
C LEU A 198 -14.54 6.69 -25.35
N TYR A 199 -13.24 6.44 -25.25
CA TYR A 199 -12.71 5.14 -24.87
C TYR A 199 -12.81 4.98 -23.35
N SER A 200 -13.30 3.83 -22.89
CA SER A 200 -13.39 3.48 -21.47
C SER A 200 -12.87 2.06 -21.26
N LEU A 201 -11.86 1.92 -20.42
CA LEU A 201 -11.32 0.63 -20.01
C LEU A 201 -12.12 0.06 -18.86
N SER A 202 -12.14 -1.27 -18.74
CA SER A 202 -12.61 -1.98 -17.55
C SER A 202 -11.54 -2.94 -17.06
N ILE A 203 -10.91 -2.62 -15.94
CA ILE A 203 -9.67 -3.27 -15.48
C ILE A 203 -9.88 -4.71 -15.00
N ASN A 204 -11.01 -5.00 -14.35
CA ASN A 204 -11.31 -6.34 -13.84
C ASN A 204 -11.80 -7.28 -14.95
N SER A 205 -12.57 -6.77 -15.92
CA SER A 205 -13.05 -7.58 -17.05
C SER A 205 -12.07 -7.64 -18.22
N GLY A 206 -10.99 -6.85 -18.20
CA GLY A 206 -9.98 -6.86 -19.26
C GLY A 206 -10.54 -6.31 -20.58
N GLU A 207 -11.38 -5.28 -20.54
CA GLU A 207 -12.16 -4.80 -21.69
C GLU A 207 -11.87 -3.35 -22.06
N LEU A 208 -12.04 -3.03 -23.35
CA LEU A 208 -12.12 -1.67 -23.88
C LEU A 208 -13.52 -1.45 -24.48
N SER A 209 -14.19 -0.38 -24.05
CA SER A 209 -15.47 0.07 -24.58
C SER A 209 -15.32 1.40 -25.33
N VAL A 210 -15.97 1.51 -26.49
CA VAL A 210 -16.08 2.74 -27.29
C VAL A 210 -17.48 3.32 -27.07
N VAL A 211 -17.57 4.36 -26.26
CA VAL A 211 -18.81 4.99 -25.82
C VAL A 211 -19.10 6.22 -26.68
N ASN A 212 -20.32 6.34 -27.21
CA ASN A 212 -20.77 7.60 -27.78
C ASN A 212 -21.15 8.56 -26.63
N PRO A 213 -20.46 9.70 -26.45
CA PRO A 213 -20.68 10.59 -25.31
C PRO A 213 -22.05 11.27 -25.29
N LYS A 214 -22.79 11.28 -26.41
CA LYS A 214 -24.13 11.91 -26.51
C LYS A 214 -25.28 10.96 -26.22
N VAL A 215 -25.13 9.68 -26.58
CA VAL A 215 -26.22 8.67 -26.51
C VAL A 215 -25.90 7.44 -25.66
N GLY A 216 -24.65 7.29 -25.19
CA GLY A 216 -24.24 6.25 -24.22
C GLY A 216 -24.10 4.84 -24.78
N THR A 217 -24.25 4.64 -26.09
CA THR A 217 -24.06 3.32 -26.72
C THR A 217 -22.58 2.93 -26.72
N ALA A 218 -22.30 1.68 -26.36
CA ALA A 218 -20.94 1.14 -26.29
C ALA A 218 -20.74 -0.06 -27.22
N LYS A 219 -19.65 -0.08 -27.97
CA LYS A 219 -19.08 -1.31 -28.56
C LYS A 219 -17.91 -1.74 -27.68
N THR A 220 -17.87 -3.01 -27.27
CA THR A 220 -16.85 -3.52 -26.34
C THR A 220 -16.01 -4.62 -26.99
N VAL A 221 -14.71 -4.65 -26.68
CA VAL A 221 -13.79 -5.73 -27.02
C VAL A 221 -13.04 -6.19 -25.77
N THR A 222 -12.83 -7.50 -25.65
CA THR A 222 -11.98 -8.09 -24.62
C THR A 222 -10.51 -8.01 -25.06
N LEU A 223 -9.67 -7.35 -24.27
CA LEU A 223 -8.23 -7.27 -24.43
C LEU A 223 -7.53 -8.41 -23.66
N GLY A 224 -8.12 -8.82 -22.54
CA GLY A 224 -7.44 -9.57 -21.48
C GLY A 224 -6.56 -8.66 -20.62
N GLY A 225 -5.75 -9.25 -19.74
CA GLY A 225 -4.87 -8.50 -18.84
C GLY A 225 -5.64 -7.59 -17.87
N ARG A 226 -4.98 -6.53 -17.41
CA ARG A 226 -5.50 -5.52 -16.47
C ARG A 226 -5.34 -4.12 -17.06
N PRO A 227 -6.22 -3.69 -17.99
CA PRO A 227 -6.08 -2.43 -18.69
C PRO A 227 -6.25 -1.23 -17.74
N TYR A 228 -5.25 -0.35 -17.69
CA TYR A 228 -5.18 0.76 -16.73
C TYR A 228 -5.41 2.13 -17.38
N ASP A 229 -4.52 2.56 -18.28
CA ASP A 229 -4.58 3.85 -18.97
C ASP A 229 -4.81 3.67 -20.48
N VAL A 230 -5.44 4.66 -21.11
CA VAL A 230 -5.71 4.68 -22.56
C VAL A 230 -5.29 6.01 -23.17
N VAL A 231 -4.48 5.95 -24.24
CA VAL A 231 -4.02 7.13 -24.98
C VAL A 231 -4.35 6.98 -26.45
N VAL A 232 -4.94 8.02 -27.03
CA VAL A 232 -5.35 8.06 -28.45
C VAL A 232 -4.23 8.69 -29.29
N GLY A 233 -3.72 7.94 -30.25
CA GLY A 233 -2.85 8.45 -31.31
C GLY A 233 -3.62 8.73 -32.61
N ALA A 234 -2.90 9.20 -33.63
CA ALA A 234 -3.51 9.57 -34.92
C ALA A 234 -4.26 8.40 -35.59
N HIS A 235 -3.70 7.18 -35.54
CA HIS A 235 -4.26 6.01 -36.22
C HIS A 235 -4.46 4.80 -35.29
N GLN A 236 -4.05 4.90 -34.03
CA GLN A 236 -3.96 3.79 -33.10
C GLN A 236 -4.39 4.25 -31.71
N VAL A 237 -4.89 3.31 -30.91
CA VAL A 237 -5.15 3.51 -29.48
C VAL A 237 -4.19 2.64 -28.69
N PHE A 238 -3.55 3.21 -27.67
CA PHE A 238 -2.60 2.52 -26.80
C PHE A 238 -3.24 2.29 -25.44
N VAL A 239 -3.09 1.08 -24.89
CA VAL A 239 -3.63 0.70 -23.59
C VAL A 239 -2.53 0.03 -22.76
N SER A 240 -2.25 0.54 -21.56
CA SER A 240 -1.31 -0.10 -20.64
C SER A 240 -1.96 -1.28 -19.93
N ASP A 241 -1.24 -2.40 -19.84
CA ASP A 241 -1.67 -3.62 -19.15
C ASP A 241 -0.92 -3.76 -17.82
N TRP A 242 -1.55 -3.29 -16.74
CA TRP A 242 -0.94 -3.09 -15.43
C TRP A 242 -0.29 -4.37 -14.87
N ALA A 243 -0.94 -5.53 -15.06
CA ALA A 243 -0.38 -6.81 -14.65
C ALA A 243 0.54 -7.43 -15.72
N GLY A 244 0.27 -7.17 -17.01
CA GLY A 244 0.87 -7.93 -18.11
C GLY A 244 2.18 -7.38 -18.68
N ARG A 245 2.77 -6.34 -18.08
CA ARG A 245 4.09 -5.77 -18.49
C ARG A 245 4.16 -5.42 -19.98
N GLN A 246 3.06 -4.90 -20.52
CA GLN A 246 2.92 -4.62 -21.95
C GLN A 246 2.01 -3.43 -22.22
N VAL A 247 2.11 -2.89 -23.43
CA VAL A 247 1.14 -1.97 -24.01
C VAL A 247 0.44 -2.64 -25.18
N PHE A 248 -0.88 -2.68 -25.14
CA PHE A 248 -1.71 -3.07 -26.27
C PHE A 248 -1.81 -1.91 -27.27
N VAL A 249 -1.60 -2.20 -28.55
CA VAL A 249 -1.88 -1.30 -29.67
C VAL A 249 -3.15 -1.77 -30.34
N ILE A 250 -4.13 -0.90 -30.48
CA ILE A 250 -5.48 -1.21 -30.93
C ILE A 250 -5.77 -0.42 -32.20
N ASP A 251 -6.37 -1.10 -33.18
CA ASP A 251 -6.98 -0.44 -34.34
C ASP A 251 -8.34 0.15 -33.94
N PRO A 252 -8.53 1.48 -33.99
CA PRO A 252 -9.78 2.12 -33.58
C PRO A 252 -10.95 1.85 -34.52
N ALA A 253 -10.72 1.47 -35.78
CA ALA A 253 -11.76 1.17 -36.76
C ALA A 253 -12.30 -0.26 -36.57
N GLU A 254 -11.38 -1.23 -36.46
CA GLU A 254 -11.75 -2.65 -36.32
C GLU A 254 -12.06 -3.01 -34.85
N LEU A 255 -11.53 -2.23 -33.90
CA LEU A 255 -11.60 -2.46 -32.46
C LEU A 255 -10.98 -3.80 -32.05
N ARG A 256 -9.74 -4.05 -32.47
CA ARG A 256 -8.94 -5.23 -32.09
C ARG A 256 -7.50 -4.88 -31.76
N VAL A 257 -6.87 -5.72 -30.95
CA VAL A 257 -5.42 -5.63 -30.68
C VAL A 257 -4.65 -6.00 -31.96
N ILE A 258 -3.81 -5.09 -32.41
CA ILE A 258 -2.93 -5.28 -33.58
C ILE A 258 -1.46 -5.52 -33.18
N ARG A 259 -1.08 -5.19 -31.94
CA ARG A 259 0.25 -5.44 -31.38
C ARG A 259 0.22 -5.45 -29.85
N LYS A 260 1.13 -6.22 -29.25
CA LYS A 260 1.49 -6.14 -27.83
C LYS A 260 2.96 -5.76 -27.73
N ILE A 261 3.30 -4.69 -27.04
CA ILE A 261 4.67 -4.18 -26.92
C ILE A 261 5.14 -4.41 -25.49
N PRO A 262 6.16 -5.26 -25.25
CA PRO A 262 6.71 -5.47 -23.91
C PRO A 262 7.30 -4.19 -23.32
N VAL A 263 7.07 -3.96 -22.02
CA VAL A 263 7.60 -2.84 -21.22
C VAL A 263 8.00 -3.32 -19.83
N GLY A 264 8.36 -2.39 -18.94
CA GLY A 264 8.62 -2.67 -17.52
C GLY A 264 7.37 -3.14 -16.75
N GLU A 265 7.56 -3.43 -15.46
CA GLU A 265 6.53 -3.91 -14.56
C GLU A 265 5.58 -2.81 -14.13
N HIS A 266 4.30 -3.16 -13.98
CA HIS A 266 3.23 -2.22 -13.63
C HIS A 266 3.17 -1.00 -14.57
N PRO A 267 3.02 -1.20 -15.89
CA PRO A 267 2.82 -0.09 -16.79
C PRO A 267 1.47 0.58 -16.47
N ASN A 268 1.48 1.87 -16.14
CA ASN A 268 0.30 2.61 -15.74
C ASN A 268 0.04 3.80 -16.68
N GLN A 269 0.20 5.05 -16.24
CA GLN A 269 -0.04 6.25 -17.02
C GLN A 269 0.94 6.36 -18.21
N MET A 270 0.42 6.83 -19.34
CA MET A 270 1.18 7.03 -20.56
C MET A 270 1.06 8.47 -21.08
N ALA A 271 2.12 8.97 -21.73
CA ALA A 271 2.10 10.25 -22.43
C ALA A 271 2.62 10.09 -23.86
N LEU A 272 1.81 10.52 -24.83
CA LEU A 272 2.18 10.49 -26.25
C LEU A 272 2.80 11.84 -26.64
N HIS A 273 4.05 11.79 -27.08
CA HIS A 273 4.74 12.94 -27.63
C HIS A 273 4.40 13.14 -29.12
N LYS A 274 4.46 14.40 -29.57
CA LYS A 274 4.08 14.84 -30.92
C LYS A 274 4.84 14.15 -32.06
N ASP A 275 6.05 13.64 -31.80
CA ASP A 275 6.86 12.90 -32.79
C ASP A 275 6.48 11.41 -32.95
N GLY A 276 5.60 10.90 -32.07
CA GLY A 276 5.18 9.51 -32.02
C GLY A 276 5.90 8.65 -30.99
N ARG A 277 6.70 9.22 -30.08
CA ARG A 277 7.18 8.50 -28.89
C ARG A 277 6.06 8.41 -27.84
N LEU A 278 5.87 7.22 -27.26
CA LEU A 278 4.95 6.99 -26.14
C LEU A 278 5.79 6.66 -24.89
N PHE A 279 5.69 7.50 -23.87
CA PHE A 279 6.33 7.31 -22.57
C PHE A 279 5.37 6.55 -21.67
N VAL A 280 5.84 5.48 -21.04
CA VAL A 280 5.05 4.58 -20.19
C VAL A 280 5.72 4.49 -18.83
N ALA A 281 5.05 4.98 -17.79
CA ALA A 281 5.53 4.80 -16.42
C ALA A 281 5.38 3.33 -16.00
N CYS A 282 6.43 2.76 -15.40
CA CYS A 282 6.48 1.37 -14.95
C CYS A 282 6.78 1.35 -13.44
N ALA A 283 5.74 1.39 -12.63
CA ALA A 283 5.82 1.67 -11.19
C ALA A 283 6.76 0.69 -10.46
N SER A 284 6.64 -0.60 -10.74
CA SER A 284 7.45 -1.64 -10.09
C SER A 284 8.78 -1.90 -10.80
N SER A 285 9.33 -0.94 -11.54
CA SER A 285 10.65 -1.08 -12.20
C SER A 285 11.54 0.16 -12.11
N ASN A 286 11.18 1.16 -11.30
CA ASN A 286 11.89 2.46 -11.19
C ASN A 286 12.15 3.13 -12.55
N ALA A 287 11.29 2.91 -13.55
CA ALA A 287 11.63 3.28 -14.92
C ALA A 287 10.44 3.78 -15.74
N VAL A 288 10.77 4.52 -16.79
CA VAL A 288 9.88 4.86 -17.90
C VAL A 288 10.34 4.13 -19.15
N SER A 289 9.45 3.35 -19.76
CA SER A 289 9.69 2.75 -21.08
C SER A 289 9.28 3.72 -22.19
N VAL A 290 10.14 3.94 -23.19
CA VAL A 290 9.88 4.83 -24.32
C VAL A 290 9.66 4.00 -25.58
N ILE A 291 8.44 4.01 -26.11
CA ILE A 291 8.04 3.26 -27.31
C ILE A 291 8.09 4.19 -28.53
N ASP A 292 8.72 3.75 -29.61
CA ASP A 292 8.50 4.33 -30.94
C ASP A 292 7.22 3.73 -31.50
N THR A 293 6.13 4.51 -31.57
CA THR A 293 4.81 3.98 -31.98
C THR A 293 4.76 3.57 -33.45
N LYS A 294 5.60 4.17 -34.32
CA LYS A 294 5.67 3.83 -35.75
C LYS A 294 6.35 2.49 -35.96
N ARG A 295 7.45 2.26 -35.24
CA ARG A 295 8.18 0.98 -35.29
C ARG A 295 7.58 -0.09 -34.39
N GLY A 296 6.82 0.33 -33.37
CA GLY A 296 6.12 -0.46 -32.37
C GLY A 296 7.04 -1.35 -31.54
N HIS A 297 8.09 -0.76 -30.96
CA HIS A 297 8.96 -1.37 -29.94
C HIS A 297 9.53 -0.29 -29.00
N VAL A 298 10.00 -0.71 -27.82
CA VAL A 298 10.73 0.14 -26.88
C VAL A 298 12.09 0.53 -27.47
N ILE A 299 12.38 1.82 -27.53
CA ILE A 299 13.64 2.38 -28.05
C ILE A 299 14.59 2.86 -26.96
N GLU A 300 14.10 3.04 -25.73
CA GLU A 300 14.82 3.57 -24.58
C GLU A 300 14.08 3.22 -23.27
N THR A 301 14.84 3.02 -22.20
CA THR A 301 14.33 2.83 -20.83
C THR A 301 15.05 3.82 -19.92
N ILE A 302 14.30 4.70 -19.29
CA ILE A 302 14.83 5.79 -18.47
C ILE A 302 14.66 5.38 -17.00
N SER A 303 15.76 5.23 -16.27
CA SER A 303 15.69 5.04 -14.81
C SER A 303 15.32 6.36 -14.14
N THR A 304 14.36 6.32 -13.21
CA THR A 304 13.95 7.47 -12.39
C THR A 304 14.45 7.37 -10.95
N ALA A 305 15.31 6.40 -10.65
CA ALA A 305 15.87 6.20 -9.33
C ALA A 305 16.72 7.38 -8.84
N LEU A 306 16.65 7.69 -7.54
CA LEU A 306 17.50 8.71 -6.91
C LEU A 306 18.97 8.31 -6.91
N PHE A 307 19.26 7.01 -6.74
CA PHE A 307 20.62 6.49 -6.68
C PHE A 307 20.83 5.36 -7.70
N PRO A 308 22.04 5.21 -8.26
CA PRO A 308 22.31 4.21 -9.29
C PRO A 308 22.06 2.76 -8.88
N LYS A 309 22.21 2.42 -7.58
CA LYS A 309 22.00 1.05 -7.08
C LYS A 309 20.71 0.91 -6.26
N ALA A 310 19.87 1.94 -6.22
CA ALA A 310 18.62 1.88 -5.48
C ALA A 310 17.79 0.67 -5.96
N PRO A 311 17.28 -0.17 -5.04
CA PRO A 311 16.36 -1.24 -5.39
C PRO A 311 15.04 -0.65 -5.91
N GLU A 312 14.18 -1.50 -6.47
CA GLU A 312 12.80 -1.13 -6.80
C GLU A 312 12.12 -0.44 -5.60
N GLY A 313 11.52 0.73 -5.83
CA GLY A 313 11.09 1.63 -4.75
C GLY A 313 11.04 3.13 -5.09
N SER A 314 11.20 3.50 -6.36
CA SER A 314 10.92 4.86 -6.84
C SER A 314 9.47 5.04 -7.26
N THR A 315 8.84 3.97 -7.74
CA THR A 315 7.40 3.91 -8.02
C THR A 315 6.92 5.06 -8.92
N PRO A 316 7.38 5.16 -10.19
CA PRO A 316 6.88 6.15 -11.12
C PRO A 316 5.39 5.90 -11.40
N ASP A 317 4.55 6.77 -10.85
CA ASP A 317 3.10 6.55 -10.74
C ASP A 317 2.28 7.36 -11.74
N ALA A 318 2.84 8.49 -12.17
CA ALA A 318 2.26 9.42 -13.14
C ALA A 318 3.36 10.14 -13.91
N LEU A 319 3.06 10.56 -15.14
CA LEU A 319 3.99 11.36 -15.95
C LEU A 319 3.28 12.35 -16.87
N THR A 320 3.96 13.42 -17.23
CA THR A 320 3.46 14.43 -18.18
C THR A 320 4.61 15.09 -18.94
N LEU A 321 4.34 15.56 -20.16
CA LEU A 321 5.29 16.30 -20.99
C LEU A 321 5.07 17.81 -20.82
N SER A 322 6.16 18.58 -20.87
CA SER A 322 6.08 20.04 -21.06
C SER A 322 5.36 20.38 -22.38
N PRO A 323 4.74 21.57 -22.51
CA PRO A 323 4.02 21.94 -23.73
C PRO A 323 4.89 21.95 -25.01
N ASP A 324 6.19 22.24 -24.88
CA ASP A 324 7.16 22.15 -25.98
C ASP A 324 7.53 20.69 -26.35
N GLY A 325 7.31 19.73 -25.44
CA GLY A 325 7.65 18.32 -25.59
C GLY A 325 9.10 17.97 -25.24
N GLU A 326 9.89 18.93 -24.73
CA GLU A 326 11.32 18.74 -24.48
C GLU A 326 11.61 18.18 -23.08
N THR A 327 10.69 18.32 -22.13
CA THR A 327 10.84 17.84 -20.75
C THR A 327 9.73 16.86 -20.39
N LEU A 328 10.08 15.75 -19.76
CA LEU A 328 9.18 14.80 -19.12
C LEU A 328 9.28 14.96 -17.60
N TYR A 329 8.14 15.12 -16.94
CA TYR A 329 8.01 15.13 -15.49
C TYR A 329 7.43 13.79 -15.05
N VAL A 330 8.05 13.14 -14.07
CA VAL A 330 7.62 11.83 -13.55
C VAL A 330 7.45 11.89 -12.03
N ALA A 331 6.26 11.60 -11.53
CA ALA A 331 5.99 11.51 -10.10
C ALA A 331 6.50 10.16 -9.56
N ASN A 332 7.57 10.19 -8.77
CA ASN A 332 8.10 9.04 -8.05
C ASN A 332 7.45 8.97 -6.67
N ALA A 333 6.45 8.10 -6.51
CA ALA A 333 5.58 8.07 -5.33
C ALA A 333 6.37 7.80 -4.04
N ASP A 334 7.12 6.70 -3.97
CA ASP A 334 7.84 6.30 -2.76
C ASP A 334 9.06 7.16 -2.46
N ASN A 335 9.57 7.91 -3.44
CA ASN A 335 10.67 8.87 -3.22
C ASN A 335 10.19 10.27 -2.85
N ASN A 336 8.88 10.53 -2.83
CA ASN A 336 8.30 11.84 -2.52
C ASN A 336 8.92 12.97 -3.37
N CYS A 337 9.08 12.72 -4.68
CA CYS A 337 9.65 13.70 -5.60
C CYS A 337 9.08 13.59 -7.01
N VAL A 338 9.25 14.65 -7.82
CA VAL A 338 9.09 14.61 -9.28
C VAL A 338 10.46 14.61 -9.95
N ALA A 339 10.76 13.61 -10.77
CA ALA A 339 11.93 13.61 -11.64
C ALA A 339 11.70 14.53 -12.86
N VAL A 340 12.70 15.35 -13.18
CA VAL A 340 12.70 16.24 -14.35
C VAL A 340 13.67 15.67 -15.37
N ILE A 341 13.19 15.33 -16.56
CA ILE A 341 13.91 14.54 -17.55
C ILE A 341 13.92 15.28 -18.88
N ASP A 342 15.10 15.55 -19.42
CA ASP A 342 15.26 16.00 -20.80
C ASP A 342 14.91 14.84 -21.74
N VAL A 343 13.99 15.09 -22.66
CA VAL A 343 13.54 14.14 -23.67
C VAL A 343 13.50 14.77 -25.07
N GLU A 344 14.18 15.90 -25.29
CA GLU A 344 14.20 16.61 -26.58
C GLU A 344 14.60 15.65 -27.72
N ALA A 345 15.71 14.94 -27.54
CA ALA A 345 16.23 14.00 -28.50
C ALA A 345 15.88 12.54 -28.15
N PRO A 346 15.34 11.74 -29.10
CA PRO A 346 15.14 10.31 -28.89
C PRO A 346 16.44 9.57 -28.53
N ARG A 347 16.38 8.61 -27.60
CA ARG A 347 17.51 7.75 -27.18
C ARG A 347 18.64 8.51 -26.48
N LYS A 348 18.37 9.73 -26.02
CA LYS A 348 19.33 10.59 -25.31
C LYS A 348 18.69 11.22 -24.08
N SER A 349 17.64 10.59 -23.54
CA SER A 349 16.95 11.13 -22.39
C SER A 349 17.88 11.18 -21.18
N ALA A 350 17.78 12.26 -20.40
CA ALA A 350 18.64 12.48 -19.27
C ALA A 350 17.86 13.06 -18.09
N VAL A 351 17.93 12.39 -16.93
CA VAL A 351 17.40 12.94 -15.68
C VAL A 351 18.26 14.15 -15.29
N LYS A 352 17.62 15.33 -15.25
CA LYS A 352 18.27 16.62 -14.94
C LYS A 352 18.28 16.93 -13.45
N GLY A 353 17.30 16.39 -12.71
CA GLY A 353 17.17 16.60 -11.27
C GLY A 353 15.80 16.18 -10.75
N PHE A 354 15.53 16.53 -9.49
CA PHE A 354 14.32 16.15 -8.77
C PHE A 354 13.71 17.35 -8.03
N ILE A 355 12.38 17.41 -7.95
CA ILE A 355 11.59 18.41 -7.21
C ILE A 355 10.97 17.73 -5.99
N PRO A 356 11.15 18.24 -4.75
CA PRO A 356 10.57 17.63 -3.56
C PRO A 356 9.05 17.83 -3.51
N THR A 357 8.32 16.81 -3.08
CA THR A 357 6.86 16.83 -2.97
C THR A 357 6.39 16.47 -1.56
N GLY A 358 5.07 16.43 -1.36
CA GLY A 358 4.47 15.78 -0.20
C GLY A 358 4.53 14.26 -0.32
N TRP A 359 3.86 13.58 0.61
CA TRP A 359 3.89 12.12 0.72
C TRP A 359 3.16 11.44 -0.45
N TYR A 360 3.89 10.61 -1.19
CA TYR A 360 3.35 9.71 -2.20
C TYR A 360 2.67 10.47 -3.37
N PRO A 361 3.41 11.23 -4.20
CA PRO A 361 2.83 11.91 -5.36
C PRO A 361 2.27 10.92 -6.39
N THR A 362 0.99 11.07 -6.74
CA THR A 362 0.22 10.12 -7.57
C THR A 362 -0.31 10.70 -8.87
N ALA A 363 -0.18 12.01 -9.07
CA ALA A 363 -0.57 12.67 -10.31
C ALA A 363 0.36 13.86 -10.59
N VAL A 364 0.63 14.12 -11.88
CA VAL A 364 1.41 15.29 -12.31
C VAL A 364 0.87 15.84 -13.62
N ALA A 365 0.74 17.16 -13.70
CA ALA A 365 0.33 17.88 -14.91
C ALA A 365 1.12 19.21 -15.01
N VAL A 366 1.19 19.80 -16.19
CA VAL A 366 1.80 21.10 -16.43
C VAL A 366 0.76 22.08 -16.98
N THR A 367 0.77 23.33 -16.53
CA THR A 367 -0.14 24.35 -17.07
C THR A 367 0.09 24.58 -18.56
N PRO A 368 -0.94 25.00 -19.33
CA PRO A 368 -0.81 25.18 -20.78
C PRO A 368 0.29 26.15 -21.20
N ASP A 369 0.63 27.12 -20.35
CA ASP A 369 1.71 28.08 -20.58
C ASP A 369 3.10 27.57 -20.20
N GLY A 370 3.20 26.36 -19.65
CA GLY A 370 4.45 25.70 -19.25
C GLY A 370 5.09 26.26 -17.98
N LYS A 371 4.41 27.14 -17.23
CA LYS A 371 5.04 27.86 -16.09
C LYS A 371 4.87 27.20 -14.74
N SER A 372 3.84 26.36 -14.57
CA SER A 372 3.56 25.71 -13.29
C SER A 372 3.35 24.22 -13.47
N LEU A 373 4.00 23.46 -12.60
CA LEU A 373 3.73 22.05 -12.37
C LEU A 373 2.64 21.89 -11.31
N LEU A 374 1.68 21.02 -11.58
CA LEU A 374 0.63 20.63 -10.67
C LEU A 374 0.91 19.20 -10.20
N VAL A 375 1.11 19.00 -8.91
CA VAL A 375 1.45 17.69 -8.33
C VAL A 375 0.37 17.26 -7.35
N GLY A 376 -0.32 16.16 -7.66
CA GLY A 376 -1.27 15.51 -6.77
C GLY A 376 -0.52 14.65 -5.76
N VAL A 377 -0.72 14.93 -4.48
CA VAL A 377 -0.08 14.26 -3.35
C VAL A 377 -1.07 13.30 -2.70
N GLY A 378 -0.74 12.01 -2.73
CA GLY A 378 -1.59 10.88 -2.36
C GLY A 378 -1.93 10.78 -0.88
N LYS A 379 -0.89 10.82 -0.03
CA LYS A 379 -0.97 10.61 1.41
C LYS A 379 -0.83 11.90 2.23
N GLY A 380 -0.76 13.04 1.54
CA GLY A 380 -0.80 14.38 2.15
C GLY A 380 0.57 14.93 2.53
N LEU A 381 0.58 15.98 3.34
CA LEU A 381 1.80 16.72 3.70
C LEU A 381 2.41 16.30 5.05
N GLN A 382 1.74 15.38 5.76
CA GLN A 382 2.11 14.93 7.09
C GLN A 382 1.35 13.65 7.45
N SER A 383 1.92 12.84 8.36
CA SER A 383 1.16 11.87 9.16
C SER A 383 0.57 12.56 10.40
N LYS A 384 -0.22 11.83 11.21
CA LYS A 384 -0.91 12.40 12.37
C LYS A 384 -1.05 11.36 13.50
N PRO A 385 -1.03 11.81 14.77
CA PRO A 385 -1.55 11.02 15.87
C PRO A 385 -3.06 10.85 15.75
N ASN A 386 -3.61 9.87 16.46
CA ASN A 386 -5.05 9.57 16.48
C ASN A 386 -5.56 9.22 17.89
N PRO A 387 -5.41 10.13 18.88
CA PRO A 387 -5.88 9.89 20.25
C PRO A 387 -7.41 9.75 20.30
N PHE A 388 -7.95 9.40 21.48
CA PHE A 388 -9.39 9.43 21.69
C PHE A 388 -9.96 10.83 21.42
N LYS A 389 -11.07 10.88 20.69
CA LYS A 389 -11.81 12.09 20.37
C LYS A 389 -12.20 12.81 21.65
N GLN A 390 -11.96 14.13 21.67
CA GLN A 390 -12.42 14.96 22.77
C GLN A 390 -13.95 15.08 22.74
N LYS A 391 -14.59 15.37 23.88
CA LYS A 391 -16.07 15.37 24.00
C LYS A 391 -16.77 16.35 23.05
N ASP A 392 -16.07 17.40 22.64
CA ASP A 392 -16.51 18.49 21.77
C ASP A 392 -16.10 18.30 20.31
N GLU A 393 -15.25 17.33 19.99
CA GLU A 393 -14.94 16.99 18.61
C GLU A 393 -16.17 16.39 17.93
N LYS A 394 -16.57 17.02 16.82
CA LYS A 394 -17.65 16.49 16.00
C LYS A 394 -17.18 15.17 15.36
N PRO A 395 -18.01 14.11 15.39
CA PRO A 395 -17.74 12.92 14.60
C PRO A 395 -17.53 13.29 13.13
N LEU A 396 -16.72 12.49 12.42
CA LEU A 396 -16.59 12.58 10.96
C LEU A 396 -17.98 12.48 10.32
N ASP A 397 -18.46 13.57 9.74
CA ASP A 397 -19.74 13.64 9.00
C ASP A 397 -19.54 13.22 7.54
N ASP A 398 -18.97 12.03 7.37
CA ASP A 398 -18.87 11.40 6.05
C ASP A 398 -19.85 10.22 5.99
N LYS A 399 -20.98 10.45 5.31
CA LYS A 399 -22.04 9.45 5.16
C LYS A 399 -21.63 8.24 4.35
N GLU A 400 -20.51 8.30 3.64
CA GLU A 400 -19.97 7.17 2.86
C GLU A 400 -19.15 6.20 3.70
N LEU A 401 -18.53 6.66 4.80
CA LEU A 401 -17.75 5.80 5.70
C LEU A 401 -18.62 4.73 6.37
N SER A 402 -18.05 3.62 6.78
CA SER A 402 -18.83 2.63 7.54
C SER A 402 -19.29 3.14 8.91
N GLU A 403 -20.46 2.70 9.38
CA GLU A 403 -20.95 3.04 10.73
C GLU A 403 -19.95 2.65 11.83
N GLY A 404 -19.25 1.52 11.64
CA GLY A 404 -18.20 1.07 12.55
C GLY A 404 -17.06 2.09 12.66
N VAL A 405 -16.53 2.54 11.52
CA VAL A 405 -15.46 3.55 11.47
C VAL A 405 -15.93 4.89 12.04
N ARG A 406 -17.13 5.36 11.67
CA ARG A 406 -17.67 6.64 12.17
C ARG A 406 -17.83 6.68 13.69
N LYS A 407 -18.20 5.54 14.30
CA LYS A 407 -18.46 5.41 15.74
C LYS A 407 -17.21 5.10 16.58
N LEU A 408 -16.04 4.92 15.96
CA LEU A 408 -14.81 4.72 16.72
C LEU A 408 -14.57 5.93 17.64
N PRO A 409 -14.11 5.69 18.88
CA PRO A 409 -13.82 6.76 19.82
C PRO A 409 -12.52 7.51 19.48
N PHE A 410 -11.81 7.13 18.42
CA PHE A 410 -10.62 7.77 17.87
C PHE A 410 -10.72 7.85 16.33
N PRO A 411 -9.94 8.70 15.66
CA PRO A 411 -9.82 8.68 14.19
C PRO A 411 -9.21 7.37 13.69
N TYR A 412 -9.87 6.69 12.75
CA TYR A 412 -9.29 5.52 12.09
C TYR A 412 -8.15 5.96 11.17
N ILE A 413 -7.07 5.18 11.08
CA ILE A 413 -5.86 5.57 10.32
C ILE A 413 -6.17 5.94 8.85
N GLY A 414 -7.09 5.21 8.19
CA GLY A 414 -7.52 5.55 6.83
C GLY A 414 -8.16 6.95 6.71
N THR A 415 -8.76 7.45 7.79
CA THR A 415 -9.38 8.79 7.86
C THR A 415 -8.42 9.90 8.29
N THR A 416 -7.20 9.57 8.77
CA THR A 416 -6.23 10.60 9.18
C THR A 416 -5.47 11.18 8.00
N MET A 417 -5.37 10.41 6.91
CA MET A 417 -4.78 10.81 5.64
C MET A 417 -5.64 11.86 4.93
N ASN A 418 -4.96 12.84 4.33
CA ASN A 418 -5.55 13.81 3.41
C ASN A 418 -4.72 13.79 2.12
N GLY A 419 -5.20 14.40 1.04
CA GLY A 419 -4.40 14.68 -0.15
C GLY A 419 -3.98 16.14 -0.22
N ALA A 420 -3.18 16.47 -1.22
CA ALA A 420 -2.92 17.87 -1.57
C ALA A 420 -2.77 18.04 -3.09
N LEU A 421 -3.12 19.22 -3.60
CA LEU A 421 -2.61 19.71 -4.88
C LEU A 421 -1.47 20.69 -4.58
N SER A 422 -0.27 20.37 -5.06
CA SER A 422 0.87 21.30 -5.02
C SER A 422 1.00 22.04 -6.35
N VAL A 423 1.09 23.36 -6.30
CA VAL A 423 1.35 24.23 -7.44
C VAL A 423 2.78 24.74 -7.33
N VAL A 424 3.65 24.23 -8.19
CA VAL A 424 5.10 24.49 -8.16
C VAL A 424 5.49 25.26 -9.42
N PRO A 425 6.08 26.45 -9.32
CA PRO A 425 6.68 27.10 -10.49
C PRO A 425 7.71 26.16 -11.12
N VAL A 426 7.68 26.00 -12.45
CA VAL A 426 8.67 25.18 -13.16
C VAL A 426 10.06 25.76 -12.88
N PRO A 427 10.98 24.98 -12.29
CA PRO A 427 12.26 25.52 -11.85
C PRO A 427 13.19 25.79 -13.03
N ASP A 428 14.00 26.84 -12.93
CA ASP A 428 15.19 26.97 -13.77
C ASP A 428 16.29 25.97 -13.32
N GLU A 429 17.40 25.92 -14.05
CA GLU A 429 18.50 24.99 -13.75
C GLU A 429 19.08 25.17 -12.34
N LYS A 430 19.15 26.42 -11.86
CA LYS A 430 19.67 26.72 -10.52
C LYS A 430 18.72 26.20 -9.45
N GLN A 431 17.43 26.52 -9.58
CA GLN A 431 16.41 26.09 -8.63
C GLN A 431 16.26 24.56 -8.63
N LEU A 432 16.34 23.91 -9.80
CA LEU A 432 16.28 22.46 -9.92
C LEU A 432 17.45 21.80 -9.19
N LYS A 433 18.66 22.38 -9.25
CA LYS A 433 19.81 21.88 -8.49
C LYS A 433 19.60 21.99 -6.99
N GLU A 434 19.02 23.08 -6.51
CA GLU A 434 18.68 23.29 -5.10
C GLU A 434 17.63 22.28 -4.62
N TYR A 435 16.57 22.10 -5.40
CA TYR A 435 15.53 21.10 -5.14
C TYR A 435 16.08 19.67 -5.17
N THR A 436 16.97 19.37 -6.10
CA THR A 436 17.61 18.05 -6.18
C THR A 436 18.41 17.76 -4.91
N ALA A 437 19.22 18.72 -4.46
CA ALA A 437 19.95 18.59 -3.21
C ALA A 437 19.02 18.44 -2.00
N GLN A 438 17.84 19.07 -2.02
CA GLN A 438 16.82 18.92 -0.99
C GLN A 438 16.19 17.52 -0.98
N VAL A 439 15.86 16.95 -2.16
CA VAL A 439 15.37 15.58 -2.29
C VAL A 439 16.37 14.57 -1.72
N TYR A 440 17.66 14.72 -2.00
CA TYR A 440 18.68 13.84 -1.41
C TYR A 440 18.79 13.97 0.12
N ARG A 441 18.62 15.18 0.68
CA ARG A 441 18.57 15.36 2.16
C ARG A 441 17.30 14.78 2.79
N ASN A 442 16.21 14.72 2.03
CA ASN A 442 14.95 14.16 2.50
C ASN A 442 14.93 12.62 2.52
N CYS A 443 15.86 11.99 1.78
CA CYS A 443 15.94 10.56 1.64
C CYS A 443 16.74 9.93 2.80
N PRO A 444 16.18 8.94 3.53
CA PRO A 444 16.91 8.22 4.57
C PRO A 444 17.90 7.19 3.99
N TYR A 445 17.81 6.92 2.69
CA TYR A 445 18.56 5.89 1.98
C TYR A 445 19.80 6.45 1.27
N SER A 446 20.84 5.62 1.18
CA SER A 446 21.98 5.81 0.26
C SER A 446 22.48 4.46 -0.24
N ASP A 447 23.17 4.44 -1.39
CA ASP A 447 23.76 3.21 -1.95
C ASP A 447 24.71 2.49 -0.97
N ASP A 448 25.36 3.22 -0.06
CA ASP A 448 26.26 2.65 0.94
C ASP A 448 25.52 1.74 1.92
N GLN A 449 24.25 2.06 2.23
CA GLN A 449 23.41 1.29 3.14
C GLN A 449 23.05 -0.11 2.61
N LEU A 450 23.22 -0.37 1.31
CA LEU A 450 23.03 -1.72 0.74
C LEU A 450 24.08 -2.70 1.22
N THR A 451 25.29 -2.22 1.53
CA THR A 451 26.44 -3.08 1.81
C THR A 451 27.03 -2.85 3.19
N ALA A 452 26.71 -1.72 3.83
CA ALA A 452 27.20 -1.36 5.15
C ALA A 452 26.09 -0.74 6.00
N ALA A 453 25.92 -1.23 7.22
CA ALA A 453 25.07 -0.59 8.23
C ALA A 453 25.79 0.66 8.80
N PRO A 454 25.04 1.69 9.23
CA PRO A 454 25.63 2.94 9.77
C PRO A 454 26.26 2.79 11.16
N HIS A 455 26.34 1.57 11.72
CA HIS A 455 26.97 1.34 13.02
C HIS A 455 28.47 1.04 12.88
N PRO A 456 29.34 1.86 13.52
CA PRO A 456 30.80 1.67 13.43
C PRO A 456 31.30 0.55 14.35
N GLU A 457 30.51 0.14 15.35
CA GLU A 457 30.87 -0.87 16.33
C GLU A 457 30.51 -2.28 15.86
N LYS A 458 31.33 -3.26 16.26
CA LYS A 458 31.02 -4.67 16.02
C LYS A 458 29.80 -5.07 16.87
N THR A 459 28.70 -5.44 16.20
CA THR A 459 27.49 -5.94 16.85
C THR A 459 27.25 -7.42 16.50
N ALA A 460 26.19 -8.02 17.06
CA ALA A 460 25.73 -9.34 16.61
C ALA A 460 25.10 -9.30 15.21
N ILE A 461 24.59 -8.14 14.78
CA ILE A 461 24.17 -7.91 13.41
C ILE A 461 25.40 -7.50 12.58
N PRO A 462 25.67 -8.17 11.46
CA PRO A 462 26.76 -7.79 10.56
C PRO A 462 26.65 -6.33 10.14
N THR A 463 27.71 -5.54 10.35
CA THR A 463 27.76 -4.15 9.88
C THR A 463 28.12 -4.07 8.40
N LYS A 464 28.54 -5.17 7.78
CA LYS A 464 28.71 -5.31 6.34
C LYS A 464 28.10 -6.63 5.86
N VAL A 465 27.55 -6.61 4.65
CA VAL A 465 27.00 -7.81 4.02
C VAL A 465 28.12 -8.85 3.86
N GLY A 466 27.86 -10.07 4.33
CA GLY A 466 28.81 -11.18 4.29
C GLY A 466 29.66 -11.35 5.55
N ASP A 467 29.68 -10.38 6.47
CA ASP A 467 30.36 -10.53 7.75
C ASP A 467 29.65 -11.58 8.63
N PRO A 468 30.39 -12.34 9.45
CA PRO A 468 29.81 -13.38 10.28
C PRO A 468 28.91 -12.79 11.37
N SER A 469 27.77 -13.44 11.60
CA SER A 469 26.90 -13.20 12.75
C SER A 469 26.94 -14.39 13.69
N PRO A 470 26.95 -14.18 15.02
CA PRO A 470 26.69 -15.27 15.95
C PRO A 470 25.22 -15.75 15.92
N ILE A 471 24.32 -14.97 15.32
CA ILE A 471 22.93 -15.36 15.09
C ILE A 471 22.89 -16.24 13.85
N LYS A 472 22.44 -17.48 14.02
CA LYS A 472 22.23 -18.43 12.93
C LYS A 472 20.77 -18.56 12.56
N TYR A 473 19.86 -18.45 13.53
CA TYR A 473 18.45 -18.71 13.32
C TYR A 473 17.61 -17.47 13.64
N VAL A 474 16.69 -17.16 12.75
CA VAL A 474 15.74 -16.05 12.90
C VAL A 474 14.33 -16.61 12.97
N ILE A 475 13.62 -16.27 14.04
CA ILE A 475 12.17 -16.50 14.15
C ILE A 475 11.51 -15.12 14.04
N TYR A 476 10.80 -14.90 12.94
CA TYR A 476 10.12 -13.66 12.64
C TYR A 476 8.60 -13.85 12.79
N ILE A 477 8.04 -13.20 13.80
CA ILE A 477 6.65 -13.32 14.21
C ILE A 477 5.91 -12.06 13.77
N ILE A 478 4.89 -12.24 12.94
CA ILE A 478 3.96 -11.21 12.50
C ILE A 478 2.67 -11.36 13.31
N LYS A 479 2.28 -10.27 13.95
CA LYS A 479 1.06 -10.07 14.74
C LYS A 479 0.16 -9.05 14.04
N GLU A 480 -1.00 -8.73 14.61
CA GLU A 480 -2.04 -7.94 13.94
C GLU A 480 -2.51 -6.67 14.68
N ASN A 481 -2.27 -5.54 14.01
CA ASN A 481 -3.00 -4.28 14.09
C ASN A 481 -2.91 -3.50 15.42
N ARG A 482 -1.76 -3.42 16.09
CA ARG A 482 -1.65 -2.69 17.36
C ARG A 482 -0.77 -1.46 17.29
N THR A 483 -1.27 -0.39 17.90
CA THR A 483 -0.44 0.77 18.21
C THR A 483 0.38 0.54 19.47
N TYR A 484 1.47 1.30 19.61
CA TYR A 484 2.30 1.25 20.81
C TYR A 484 1.48 1.58 22.06
N ASP A 485 0.74 2.69 22.08
CA ASP A 485 0.01 3.11 23.28
C ASP A 485 -1.07 2.13 23.72
N GLN A 486 -1.68 1.39 22.79
CA GLN A 486 -2.69 0.38 23.13
C GLN A 486 -2.16 -0.71 24.05
N VAL A 487 -0.89 -1.07 23.91
CA VAL A 487 -0.27 -2.19 24.62
C VAL A 487 0.69 -1.68 25.69
N PHE A 488 1.51 -0.68 25.39
CA PHE A 488 2.58 -0.19 26.26
C PHE A 488 2.37 1.22 26.81
N GLY A 489 1.21 1.86 26.57
CA GLY A 489 0.93 3.19 27.09
C GLY A 489 1.07 3.31 28.61
N ASP A 490 0.75 2.24 29.36
CA ASP A 490 0.89 2.19 30.82
C ASP A 490 2.33 2.03 31.32
N LEU A 491 3.29 1.68 30.46
CA LEU A 491 4.72 1.63 30.83
C LEU A 491 5.31 2.99 31.15
N ALA A 492 4.70 4.10 30.72
CA ALA A 492 5.16 5.45 31.06
C ALA A 492 4.92 5.83 32.53
N THR A 493 4.19 4.99 33.29
CA THR A 493 3.83 5.27 34.69
C THR A 493 4.06 4.06 35.59
N GLY A 494 4.01 4.28 36.91
CA GLY A 494 4.16 3.22 37.91
C GLY A 494 5.61 2.93 38.32
N GLU A 495 5.84 1.75 38.91
CA GLU A 495 7.11 1.38 39.56
C GLU A 495 8.28 1.18 38.58
N HIS A 496 7.99 0.90 37.31
CA HIS A 496 8.99 0.68 36.26
C HIS A 496 8.82 1.65 35.09
N ALA A 497 8.38 2.88 35.39
CA ALA A 497 8.08 3.91 34.41
C ALA A 497 9.24 4.14 33.41
N LYS A 498 8.96 4.01 32.11
CA LYS A 498 9.89 4.25 31.01
C LYS A 498 9.15 4.41 29.68
N GLY A 499 9.88 4.94 28.70
CA GLY A 499 9.38 5.16 27.36
C GLY A 499 8.34 6.26 27.26
N ASN A 500 7.98 6.61 26.04
CA ASN A 500 7.04 7.66 25.71
C ASN A 500 5.63 7.10 25.48
N GLY A 501 4.93 6.65 26.52
CA GLY A 501 3.57 6.10 26.41
C GLY A 501 2.49 7.01 27.01
N ASP A 502 1.25 6.89 26.54
CA ASP A 502 0.07 7.50 27.14
C ASP A 502 -0.83 6.45 27.82
N PRO A 503 -0.85 6.37 29.17
CA PRO A 503 -1.67 5.40 29.89
C PRO A 503 -3.18 5.56 29.66
N THR A 504 -3.63 6.74 29.23
CA THR A 504 -5.05 7.00 28.94
C THR A 504 -5.50 6.33 27.64
N LEU A 505 -4.56 5.99 26.76
CA LEU A 505 -4.78 5.27 25.51
C LEU A 505 -4.55 3.76 25.62
N CYS A 506 -4.05 3.28 26.77
CA CYS A 506 -3.79 1.87 27.01
C CYS A 506 -5.08 1.04 27.09
N MET A 507 -5.26 0.13 26.14
CA MET A 507 -6.43 -0.74 26.02
C MET A 507 -6.15 -2.16 26.52
N PHE A 508 -4.89 -2.59 26.43
CA PHE A 508 -4.43 -3.93 26.81
C PHE A 508 -3.26 -3.82 27.81
N PRO A 509 -3.52 -3.34 29.04
CA PRO A 509 -2.50 -3.10 30.05
C PRO A 509 -1.85 -4.41 30.48
N ARG A 510 -0.80 -4.33 31.32
CA ARG A 510 -0.07 -5.50 31.85
C ARG A 510 -0.93 -6.66 32.33
N LYS A 511 -2.11 -6.39 32.89
CA LYS A 511 -3.03 -7.45 33.35
C LYS A 511 -3.53 -8.35 32.21
N VAL A 512 -3.58 -7.83 30.99
CA VAL A 512 -3.99 -8.53 29.77
C VAL A 512 -2.79 -9.06 28.99
N SER A 513 -1.69 -8.30 28.94
CA SER A 513 -0.50 -8.61 28.12
C SER A 513 0.80 -8.71 28.95
N PRO A 514 0.83 -9.52 30.03
CA PRO A 514 1.96 -9.54 30.96
C PRO A 514 3.28 -9.99 30.31
N ASN A 515 3.25 -10.88 29.30
CA ASN A 515 4.47 -11.34 28.64
C ASN A 515 5.05 -10.27 27.72
N HIS A 516 4.24 -9.58 26.92
CA HIS A 516 4.70 -8.45 26.10
C HIS A 516 5.37 -7.38 26.97
N HIS A 517 4.73 -7.02 28.08
CA HIS A 517 5.28 -6.07 29.05
C HIS A 517 6.63 -6.53 29.61
N LYS A 518 6.68 -7.77 30.11
CA LYS A 518 7.92 -8.34 30.67
C LYS A 518 9.04 -8.37 29.64
N LEU A 519 8.75 -8.76 28.40
CA LEU A 519 9.74 -8.82 27.33
C LEU A 519 10.27 -7.43 26.96
N ALA A 520 9.39 -6.44 26.80
CA ALA A 520 9.81 -5.05 26.58
C ALA A 520 10.65 -4.51 27.74
N GLU A 521 10.32 -4.90 28.98
CA GLU A 521 11.07 -4.46 30.15
C GLU A 521 12.45 -5.10 30.29
N GLU A 522 12.55 -6.37 29.97
CA GLU A 522 13.76 -7.16 30.13
C GLU A 522 14.75 -6.90 28.99
N PHE A 523 14.25 -6.73 27.78
CA PHE A 523 15.04 -6.46 26.58
C PHE A 523 15.07 -4.95 26.27
N VAL A 524 14.62 -4.58 25.07
CA VAL A 524 14.51 -3.19 24.62
C VAL A 524 13.03 -2.87 24.52
N LEU A 525 12.62 -1.77 25.13
CA LEU A 525 11.36 -1.13 24.82
C LEU A 525 11.59 -0.30 23.56
N LEU A 526 11.02 -0.74 22.44
CA LEU A 526 11.02 -0.02 21.19
C LEU A 526 9.88 1.02 21.22
N ASP A 527 10.14 2.15 21.84
CA ASP A 527 9.16 3.22 21.99
C ASP A 527 9.11 4.14 20.76
N ASN A 528 10.07 4.07 19.83
CA ASN A 528 10.04 4.89 18.63
C ASN A 528 10.00 4.06 17.33
N LEU A 529 9.28 2.93 17.38
CA LEU A 529 9.09 2.02 16.24
C LEU A 529 7.78 2.28 15.50
N TYR A 530 7.85 2.29 14.18
CA TYR A 530 6.72 2.52 13.28
C TYR A 530 6.58 1.40 12.24
N CYS A 531 5.34 1.05 11.89
CA CYS A 531 5.06 0.21 10.73
C CYS A 531 4.78 1.08 9.49
N ASN A 532 5.19 0.61 8.31
CA ASN A 532 4.83 1.26 7.05
C ASN A 532 3.39 0.96 6.61
N GLY A 533 2.83 -0.16 7.05
CA GLY A 533 1.46 -0.57 6.78
C GLY A 533 0.46 0.38 7.41
N GLN A 534 -0.53 0.82 6.64
CA GLN A 534 -1.71 1.50 7.16
C GLN A 534 -2.76 0.49 7.60
N VAL A 535 -2.88 -0.64 6.90
CA VAL A 535 -3.88 -1.69 7.11
C VAL A 535 -3.32 -3.04 6.67
N SER A 536 -3.96 -4.16 7.01
CA SER A 536 -3.34 -5.49 6.78
C SER A 536 -3.05 -5.77 5.31
N ARG A 537 -3.85 -5.17 4.43
CA ARG A 537 -3.67 -5.26 2.98
C ARG A 537 -2.33 -4.72 2.50
N ASP A 538 -1.75 -3.70 3.15
CA ASP A 538 -0.38 -3.22 2.85
C ASP A 538 0.64 -3.55 3.95
N GLY A 539 0.21 -3.86 5.17
CA GLY A 539 1.07 -4.29 6.29
C GLY A 539 1.77 -5.63 6.08
N HIS A 540 1.04 -6.65 5.64
CA HIS A 540 1.64 -7.95 5.30
C HIS A 540 2.68 -7.85 4.17
N PRO A 541 2.41 -7.15 3.05
CA PRO A 541 3.42 -6.84 2.03
C PRO A 541 4.68 -6.18 2.60
N TRP A 542 4.55 -5.14 3.44
CA TRP A 542 5.71 -4.50 4.06
C TRP A 542 6.51 -5.47 4.93
N SER A 543 5.82 -6.31 5.71
CA SER A 543 6.45 -7.26 6.62
C SER A 543 7.11 -8.44 5.89
N THR A 544 6.62 -8.82 4.70
CA THR A 544 7.07 -10.05 4.02
C THR A 544 7.84 -9.82 2.72
N MET A 545 7.69 -8.66 2.08
CA MET A 545 8.37 -8.29 0.83
C MET A 545 9.23 -7.03 0.98
N ALA A 546 9.08 -6.27 2.07
CA ALA A 546 9.68 -4.95 2.26
C ALA A 546 9.36 -3.97 1.11
N TYR A 547 8.22 -4.18 0.44
CA TYR A 547 7.77 -3.40 -0.70
C TYR A 547 6.25 -3.46 -0.77
N ASN A 548 5.64 -2.34 -1.16
CA ASN A 548 4.22 -2.25 -1.43
C ASN A 548 4.02 -1.77 -2.86
N THR A 549 3.33 -2.56 -3.69
CA THR A 549 3.13 -2.20 -5.09
C THR A 549 2.17 -1.00 -5.22
N ASP A 550 2.25 -0.26 -6.32
CA ASP A 550 1.29 0.83 -6.60
C ASP A 550 -0.16 0.32 -6.64
N TYR A 551 -0.37 -0.94 -7.04
CA TYR A 551 -1.66 -1.62 -6.93
C TYR A 551 -2.18 -1.66 -5.51
N ILE A 552 -1.41 -2.21 -4.58
CA ILE A 552 -1.85 -2.36 -3.19
C ILE A 552 -2.04 -0.98 -2.57
N ALA A 553 -1.09 -0.06 -2.80
CA ALA A 553 -1.14 1.31 -2.31
C ALA A 553 -2.39 2.08 -2.78
N ARG A 554 -2.96 1.74 -3.94
CA ARG A 554 -4.19 2.37 -4.47
C ARG A 554 -5.46 1.60 -4.06
N ASP A 555 -5.44 0.26 -4.09
CA ASP A 555 -6.62 -0.59 -3.92
C ASP A 555 -7.14 -0.65 -2.48
N TRP A 556 -6.25 -0.68 -1.47
CA TRP A 556 -6.68 -0.86 -0.08
C TRP A 556 -7.65 0.24 0.38
N HIS A 557 -7.47 1.46 -0.11
CA HIS A 557 -8.34 2.61 0.15
C HIS A 557 -9.79 2.31 -0.22
N LEU A 558 -10.03 1.58 -1.32
CA LEU A 558 -11.38 1.19 -1.74
C LEU A 558 -11.93 0.08 -0.85
N THR A 559 -11.16 -0.99 -0.63
CA THR A 559 -11.65 -2.18 0.06
C THR A 559 -11.94 -1.89 1.54
N TYR A 560 -11.09 -1.09 2.21
CA TYR A 560 -11.27 -0.72 3.62
C TYR A 560 -12.29 0.41 3.83
N SER A 561 -12.61 1.20 2.81
CA SER A 561 -13.74 2.14 2.84
C SER A 561 -15.09 1.50 2.45
N ARG A 562 -15.12 0.16 2.24
CA ARG A 562 -16.28 -0.62 1.77
C ARG A 562 -16.77 -0.25 0.37
N ARG A 563 -15.89 0.32 -0.44
CA ARG A 563 -16.06 0.41 -1.89
C ARG A 563 -15.62 -0.90 -2.55
N LYS A 564 -15.97 -1.07 -3.81
CA LYS A 564 -15.61 -2.27 -4.56
C LYS A 564 -14.18 -2.06 -5.11
N GLY A 565 -13.19 -2.82 -4.65
CA GLY A 565 -11.77 -2.69 -5.07
C GLY A 565 -11.50 -3.10 -6.51
N VAL A 566 -10.24 -3.12 -6.93
CA VAL A 566 -9.78 -3.81 -8.14
C VAL A 566 -9.53 -5.27 -7.78
N ASP A 567 -10.00 -6.22 -8.58
CA ASP A 567 -9.84 -7.64 -8.25
C ASP A 567 -8.37 -8.04 -8.29
N ASP A 568 -7.91 -8.83 -7.33
CA ASP A 568 -6.59 -9.49 -7.40
C ASP A 568 -6.47 -10.27 -8.71
N ASP A 569 -5.25 -10.40 -9.26
CA ASP A 569 -4.98 -11.32 -10.35
C ASP A 569 -4.51 -12.68 -9.82
N ASP A 570 -4.90 -13.75 -10.52
CA ASP A 570 -4.69 -15.13 -10.05
C ASP A 570 -3.21 -15.51 -9.95
N GLU A 571 -2.36 -14.87 -10.76
CA GLU A 571 -0.92 -15.09 -10.81
C GLU A 571 -0.13 -14.21 -9.80
N GLY A 572 -0.82 -13.26 -9.15
CA GLY A 572 -0.23 -12.34 -8.18
C GLY A 572 0.68 -11.27 -8.79
N HIS A 573 0.64 -11.05 -10.10
CA HIS A 573 1.45 -10.06 -10.81
C HIS A 573 1.20 -8.62 -10.34
N LEU A 574 0.02 -8.28 -9.81
CA LEU A 574 -0.26 -6.96 -9.24
C LEU A 574 0.22 -6.84 -7.78
N GLN A 575 0.23 -7.94 -7.04
CA GLN A 575 0.47 -7.92 -5.59
C GLN A 575 1.93 -8.14 -5.24
N ASN A 576 2.63 -8.97 -6.00
CA ASN A 576 3.97 -9.42 -5.64
C ASN A 576 4.99 -8.35 -5.98
N ALA A 577 5.90 -8.10 -5.05
CA ALA A 577 7.06 -7.27 -5.31
C ALA A 577 7.98 -7.92 -6.37
N PRO A 578 8.64 -7.13 -7.23
CA PRO A 578 9.63 -7.65 -8.18
C PRO A 578 10.77 -8.44 -7.52
N SER A 579 11.13 -8.06 -6.30
CA SER A 579 12.16 -8.72 -5.47
C SER A 579 11.69 -10.04 -4.84
N GLY A 580 10.39 -10.33 -4.88
CA GLY A 580 9.73 -11.43 -4.19
C GLY A 580 9.65 -11.22 -2.67
N TYR A 581 9.46 -12.32 -1.95
CA TYR A 581 9.33 -12.32 -0.50
C TYR A 581 10.66 -12.59 0.21
N LEU A 582 10.71 -12.38 1.53
CA LEU A 582 11.86 -12.71 2.38
C LEU A 582 12.29 -14.19 2.27
N TRP A 583 11.35 -15.12 2.11
CA TRP A 583 11.67 -16.54 1.88
C TRP A 583 12.21 -16.81 0.48
N ASP A 584 11.85 -16.03 -0.53
CA ASP A 584 12.45 -16.14 -1.86
C ASP A 584 13.92 -15.66 -1.81
N ALA A 585 14.20 -14.61 -1.01
CA ALA A 585 15.57 -14.20 -0.71
C ALA A 585 16.35 -15.31 0.01
N CYS A 586 15.72 -16.02 0.96
CA CYS A 586 16.32 -17.19 1.61
C CYS A 586 16.65 -18.30 0.60
N ALA A 587 15.70 -18.64 -0.28
CA ALA A 587 15.88 -19.64 -1.32
C ALA A 587 17.05 -19.29 -2.26
N ARG A 588 17.11 -18.03 -2.73
CA ARG A 588 18.22 -17.52 -3.57
C ARG A 588 19.57 -17.60 -2.86
N ALA A 589 19.59 -17.42 -1.54
CA ALA A 589 20.80 -17.53 -0.72
C ALA A 589 21.14 -18.98 -0.29
N GLY A 590 20.33 -19.98 -0.68
CA GLY A 590 20.52 -21.37 -0.27
C GLY A 590 20.25 -21.62 1.22
N LEU A 591 19.47 -20.75 1.87
CA LEU A 591 19.09 -20.87 3.28
C LEU A 591 17.81 -21.69 3.42
N SER A 592 17.74 -22.54 4.45
CA SER A 592 16.49 -23.24 4.78
C SER A 592 15.50 -22.29 5.44
N TYR A 593 14.23 -22.42 5.08
CA TYR A 593 13.17 -21.61 5.65
C TYR A 593 11.87 -22.40 5.84
N ARG A 594 11.03 -21.91 6.76
CA ARG A 594 9.74 -22.53 7.10
C ARG A 594 8.70 -21.49 7.49
N SER A 595 7.46 -21.66 7.04
CA SER A 595 6.32 -20.84 7.45
C SER A 595 5.41 -21.58 8.44
N TYR A 596 5.02 -20.86 9.49
CA TYR A 596 4.00 -21.22 10.47
C TYR A 596 2.83 -20.23 10.37
N GLY A 597 1.88 -20.51 9.47
CA GLY A 597 0.64 -19.73 9.33
C GLY A 597 0.69 -18.61 8.29
N GLU A 598 1.83 -17.94 8.13
CA GLU A 598 1.97 -16.79 7.24
C GLU A 598 1.88 -17.19 5.75
N TYR A 599 1.00 -16.52 4.99
CA TYR A 599 0.61 -16.89 3.61
C TYR A 599 0.19 -18.37 3.47
N GLY A 600 -0.56 -18.90 4.45
CA GLY A 600 -1.13 -20.24 4.40
C GLY A 600 -2.45 -20.37 3.63
N LYS A 601 -2.74 -21.57 3.15
CA LYS A 601 -4.06 -22.00 2.67
C LYS A 601 -4.46 -23.35 3.28
N ARG A 602 -5.76 -23.52 3.54
CA ARG A 602 -6.32 -24.80 3.98
C ARG A 602 -6.52 -25.73 2.79
N VAL A 603 -6.07 -26.96 2.93
CA VAL A 603 -6.24 -28.03 1.94
C VAL A 603 -6.92 -29.22 2.64
N SER A 604 -8.01 -29.69 2.04
CA SER A 604 -8.74 -30.88 2.49
C SER A 604 -8.35 -32.05 1.59
N ASP A 605 -8.17 -33.22 2.18
CA ASP A 605 -7.92 -34.47 1.44
C ASP A 605 -9.23 -35.20 1.06
N GLY A 606 -10.40 -34.57 1.31
CA GLY A 606 -11.71 -35.16 1.04
C GLY A 606 -12.21 -36.14 2.11
N THR A 607 -11.38 -36.49 3.09
CA THR A 607 -11.75 -37.38 4.22
C THR A 607 -12.28 -36.61 5.44
N GLY A 608 -12.22 -35.28 5.39
CA GLY A 608 -12.58 -34.37 6.49
C GLY A 608 -11.38 -33.89 7.30
N ALA A 609 -10.18 -34.45 7.07
CA ALA A 609 -8.94 -33.91 7.59
C ALA A 609 -8.53 -32.66 6.80
N VAL A 610 -8.00 -31.66 7.52
CA VAL A 610 -7.51 -30.40 6.93
C VAL A 610 -6.05 -30.24 7.32
N LYS A 611 -5.22 -29.94 6.33
CA LYS A 611 -3.84 -29.48 6.54
C LYS A 611 -3.66 -28.09 5.97
N MET A 612 -2.58 -27.45 6.37
CA MET A 612 -2.13 -26.18 5.81
C MET A 612 -1.03 -26.39 4.78
N GLU A 613 -1.06 -25.58 3.72
CA GLU A 613 -0.01 -25.53 2.70
C GLU A 613 0.32 -24.06 2.38
N GLY A 614 1.47 -23.81 1.76
CA GLY A 614 1.82 -22.49 1.25
C GLY A 614 0.86 -22.01 0.16
N ARG A 615 0.42 -20.75 0.25
CA ARG A 615 -0.42 -20.10 -0.75
C ARG A 615 0.39 -19.63 -1.95
N VAL A 616 1.61 -19.15 -1.72
CA VAL A 616 2.50 -18.61 -2.75
C VAL A 616 3.54 -19.64 -3.18
N PRO A 617 4.08 -19.55 -4.43
CA PRO A 617 5.03 -20.53 -4.95
C PRO A 617 6.23 -20.79 -4.03
N GLY A 618 6.83 -19.73 -3.47
CA GLY A 618 8.00 -19.83 -2.59
C GLY A 618 7.78 -20.63 -1.30
N LEU A 619 6.53 -20.82 -0.86
CA LEU A 619 6.20 -21.56 0.37
C LEU A 619 5.66 -22.99 0.13
N ILE A 620 5.49 -23.41 -1.12
CA ILE A 620 5.06 -24.78 -1.42
C ILE A 620 6.12 -25.77 -0.92
N GLY A 621 5.74 -26.69 -0.02
CA GLY A 621 6.65 -27.64 0.61
C GLY A 621 7.43 -27.10 1.82
N HIS A 622 7.35 -25.81 2.12
CA HIS A 622 8.04 -25.15 3.24
C HIS A 622 7.10 -24.77 4.40
N PHE A 623 5.89 -25.32 4.42
CA PHE A 623 4.84 -24.94 5.37
C PHE A 623 4.68 -25.97 6.51
N ALA A 624 4.31 -25.52 7.70
CA ALA A 624 3.94 -26.40 8.82
C ALA A 624 2.48 -26.89 8.67
N PRO A 625 2.23 -28.17 8.34
CA PRO A 625 0.91 -28.61 7.88
C PRO A 625 -0.17 -28.63 8.97
N ASN A 626 0.23 -28.74 10.24
CA ASN A 626 -0.70 -28.79 11.37
C ASN A 626 -0.92 -27.42 12.03
N TYR A 627 -0.05 -26.44 11.75
CA TYR A 627 -0.15 -25.10 12.34
C TYR A 627 -1.32 -24.35 11.70
N GLY A 628 -2.34 -23.96 12.48
CA GLY A 628 -3.58 -23.33 11.97
C GLY A 628 -4.62 -24.32 11.43
N ALA A 629 -4.36 -25.63 11.48
CA ALA A 629 -5.30 -26.67 11.10
C ALA A 629 -6.32 -26.92 12.24
N PRO A 630 -7.63 -26.73 12.01
CA PRO A 630 -8.63 -26.90 13.07
C PRO A 630 -8.84 -28.37 13.43
N LYS A 631 -8.73 -28.70 14.73
CA LYS A 631 -9.00 -30.06 15.24
C LYS A 631 -10.48 -30.44 15.18
N LYS A 632 -11.37 -29.45 15.13
CA LYS A 632 -12.83 -29.63 15.00
C LYS A 632 -13.38 -28.65 13.99
N ALA A 633 -14.25 -29.14 13.09
CA ALA A 633 -14.89 -28.30 12.09
C ALA A 633 -15.66 -27.14 12.76
N GLY A 634 -15.47 -25.92 12.25
CA GLY A 634 -16.13 -24.71 12.77
C GLY A 634 -15.50 -24.10 14.03
N VAL A 635 -14.46 -24.72 14.61
CA VAL A 635 -13.73 -24.16 15.76
C VAL A 635 -12.49 -23.42 15.26
N LYS A 636 -12.32 -22.16 15.67
CA LYS A 636 -11.12 -21.37 15.39
C LYS A 636 -9.96 -21.91 16.25
N VAL A 637 -8.79 -22.11 15.64
CA VAL A 637 -7.57 -22.48 16.34
C VAL A 637 -7.08 -21.29 17.16
N ARG A 638 -6.74 -21.52 18.42
CA ARG A 638 -6.17 -20.51 19.32
C ARG A 638 -4.66 -20.37 19.08
N ASP A 639 -4.09 -19.20 19.33
CA ASP A 639 -2.65 -19.01 19.15
C ASP A 639 -1.80 -19.90 20.09
N THR A 640 -2.32 -20.22 21.28
CA THR A 640 -1.68 -21.18 22.19
C THR A 640 -1.63 -22.60 21.63
N GLU A 641 -2.63 -23.01 20.83
CA GLU A 641 -2.62 -24.31 20.15
C GLU A 641 -1.64 -24.32 18.98
N ASN A 642 -1.55 -23.21 18.26
CA ASN A 642 -0.58 -23.01 17.18
C ASN A 642 0.86 -23.08 17.71
N VAL A 643 1.16 -22.35 18.80
CA VAL A 643 2.49 -22.38 19.43
C VAL A 643 2.82 -23.76 20.00
N ALA A 644 1.84 -24.50 20.52
CA ALA A 644 2.07 -25.88 20.97
C ALA A 644 2.55 -26.80 19.81
N GLU A 645 2.03 -26.61 18.59
CA GLU A 645 2.51 -27.35 17.42
C GLU A 645 3.92 -26.89 16.99
N PHE A 646 4.20 -25.59 17.06
CA PHE A 646 5.56 -25.09 16.83
C PHE A 646 6.57 -25.69 17.83
N ILE A 647 6.23 -25.70 19.12
CA ILE A 647 7.07 -26.26 20.19
C ILE A 647 7.36 -27.75 19.94
N ARG A 648 6.36 -28.53 19.51
CA ARG A 648 6.53 -29.93 19.15
C ARG A 648 7.59 -30.12 18.06
N GLU A 649 7.53 -29.34 16.98
CA GLU A 649 8.54 -29.40 15.91
C GLU A 649 9.90 -28.84 16.36
N TYR A 650 9.91 -27.78 17.17
CA TYR A 650 11.13 -27.20 17.72
C TYR A 650 11.91 -28.22 18.56
N ASP A 651 11.23 -29.06 19.33
CA ASP A 651 11.89 -30.14 20.09
C ASP A 651 12.59 -31.16 19.17
N GLU A 652 12.06 -31.41 17.97
CA GLU A 652 12.69 -32.26 16.97
C GLU A 652 13.93 -31.57 16.38
N PHE A 653 13.83 -30.27 16.08
CA PHE A 653 14.97 -29.46 15.62
C PHE A 653 16.08 -29.36 16.67
N ALA A 654 15.71 -29.11 17.92
CA ALA A 654 16.63 -29.04 19.04
C ALA A 654 17.39 -30.36 19.24
N LYS A 655 16.70 -31.51 19.11
CA LYS A 655 17.33 -32.84 19.13
C LYS A 655 18.27 -33.05 17.95
N ALA A 656 17.91 -32.55 16.77
CA ALA A 656 18.77 -32.60 15.58
C ALA A 656 19.95 -31.62 15.63
N GLY A 657 19.97 -30.69 16.59
CA GLY A 657 20.99 -29.66 16.70
C GLY A 657 20.90 -28.56 15.64
N THR A 658 19.78 -28.47 14.91
CA THR A 658 19.56 -27.47 13.86
C THR A 658 18.08 -27.23 13.62
N MET A 659 17.73 -26.01 13.22
CA MET A 659 16.38 -25.64 12.76
C MET A 659 16.45 -24.89 11.41
N PRO A 660 15.31 -24.62 10.73
CA PRO A 660 15.31 -23.73 9.57
C PRO A 660 16.01 -22.40 9.90
N ARG A 661 16.84 -21.89 8.97
CA ARG A 661 17.61 -20.64 9.17
C ARG A 661 16.69 -19.43 9.31
N PHE A 662 15.56 -19.43 8.62
CA PHE A 662 14.52 -18.42 8.72
C PHE A 662 13.16 -19.08 8.97
N ILE A 663 12.49 -18.68 10.05
CA ILE A 663 11.14 -19.09 10.38
C ILE A 663 10.27 -17.85 10.33
N VAL A 664 9.20 -17.87 9.53
CA VAL A 664 8.15 -16.84 9.56
C VAL A 664 6.91 -17.42 10.22
N MET A 665 6.28 -16.66 11.11
CA MET A 665 5.15 -17.12 11.92
C MET A 665 4.08 -16.05 12.01
N SER A 666 2.81 -16.44 11.86
CA SER A 666 1.67 -15.59 12.16
C SER A 666 1.08 -15.95 13.54
N LEU A 667 0.94 -14.96 14.41
CA LEU A 667 0.19 -15.01 15.67
C LEU A 667 -0.86 -13.90 15.65
N GLY A 668 -1.99 -14.15 14.97
CA GLY A 668 -2.99 -13.13 14.66
C GLY A 668 -4.27 -13.17 15.51
N GLU A 669 -4.31 -13.88 16.64
CA GLU A 669 -5.50 -13.87 17.50
C GLU A 669 -5.77 -12.48 18.08
N ASP A 670 -4.73 -11.68 18.26
CA ASP A 670 -4.80 -10.27 18.60
C ASP A 670 -5.39 -9.40 17.49
N HIS A 671 -5.64 -9.85 16.27
CA HIS A 671 -6.53 -9.11 15.33
C HIS A 671 -7.92 -8.86 15.96
N THR A 672 -8.36 -9.76 16.86
CA THR A 672 -9.68 -9.79 17.50
C THR A 672 -10.85 -9.92 16.52
N THR A 673 -12.06 -10.04 17.06
CA THR A 673 -13.33 -9.95 16.33
C THR A 673 -14.22 -8.84 16.88
N GLY A 674 -13.61 -7.84 17.53
CA GLY A 674 -14.30 -6.77 18.24
C GLY A 674 -15.27 -7.31 19.30
N THR A 675 -16.47 -6.73 19.36
CA THR A 675 -17.54 -7.14 20.30
C THR A 675 -18.58 -8.08 19.66
N THR A 676 -18.17 -8.83 18.63
CA THR A 676 -19.07 -9.75 17.90
C THR A 676 -19.60 -10.84 18.84
N VAL A 677 -20.93 -10.95 18.92
CA VAL A 677 -21.61 -11.95 19.77
C VAL A 677 -21.21 -13.38 19.40
N GLY A 678 -20.90 -14.20 20.41
CA GLY A 678 -20.50 -15.60 20.21
C GLY A 678 -19.02 -15.81 19.92
N THR A 679 -18.20 -14.76 20.01
CA THR A 679 -16.75 -14.82 19.87
C THR A 679 -16.04 -14.41 21.17
N PHE A 680 -14.73 -14.62 21.24
CA PHE A 680 -13.93 -14.20 22.40
C PHE A 680 -13.86 -12.67 22.48
N THR A 681 -13.80 -12.13 23.70
CA THR A 681 -13.63 -10.68 23.90
C THR A 681 -12.26 -10.23 23.40
N PRO A 682 -12.09 -8.94 23.04
CA PRO A 682 -10.78 -8.41 22.65
C PRO A 682 -9.68 -8.71 23.68
N GLN A 683 -9.98 -8.57 24.99
CA GLN A 683 -9.02 -8.89 26.04
C GLN A 683 -8.65 -10.39 26.08
N ALA A 684 -9.62 -11.29 25.87
CA ALA A 684 -9.35 -12.74 25.86
C ALA A 684 -8.58 -13.20 24.61
N CYS A 685 -8.73 -12.48 23.49
CA CYS A 685 -7.92 -12.69 22.30
C CYS A 685 -6.47 -12.25 22.55
N VAL A 686 -6.26 -11.00 22.99
CA VAL A 686 -4.92 -10.46 23.25
C VAL A 686 -4.21 -11.24 24.36
N ALA A 687 -4.91 -11.65 25.42
CA ALA A 687 -4.30 -12.45 26.48
C ALA A 687 -3.85 -13.85 26.02
N ALA A 688 -4.58 -14.48 25.09
CA ALA A 688 -4.17 -15.78 24.55
C ALA A 688 -2.99 -15.66 23.59
N ASN A 689 -2.99 -14.60 22.77
CA ASN A 689 -1.85 -14.27 21.94
C ASN A 689 -0.59 -13.94 22.76
N ASP A 690 -0.73 -13.15 23.85
CA ASP A 690 0.34 -12.86 24.81
C ASP A 690 0.90 -14.12 25.47
N LEU A 691 0.01 -15.01 25.93
CA LEU A 691 0.41 -16.30 26.51
C LEU A 691 1.16 -17.16 25.48
N ALA A 692 0.67 -17.22 24.24
CA ALA A 692 1.30 -17.98 23.17
C ALA A 692 2.72 -17.46 22.88
N LEU A 693 2.90 -16.13 22.79
CA LEU A 693 4.23 -15.53 22.64
C LEU A 693 5.14 -15.86 23.82
N GLY A 694 4.64 -15.75 25.05
CA GLY A 694 5.37 -16.09 26.27
C GLY A 694 5.85 -17.55 26.28
N GLN A 695 4.97 -18.49 25.94
CA GLN A 695 5.29 -19.92 25.84
C GLN A 695 6.38 -20.19 24.79
N LEU A 696 6.27 -19.56 23.62
CA LEU A 696 7.27 -19.69 22.56
C LEU A 696 8.64 -19.18 23.04
N VAL A 697 8.68 -17.97 23.59
CA VAL A 697 9.93 -17.35 24.03
C VAL A 697 10.58 -18.13 25.16
N GLU A 698 9.81 -18.57 26.17
CA GLU A 698 10.31 -19.40 27.27
C GLU A 698 10.92 -20.70 26.76
N HIS A 699 10.22 -21.40 25.85
CA HIS A 699 10.67 -22.68 25.32
C HIS A 699 11.92 -22.55 24.44
N VAL A 700 11.96 -21.56 23.55
CA VAL A 700 13.13 -21.32 22.68
C VAL A 700 14.33 -20.87 23.50
N SER A 701 14.14 -19.95 24.46
CA SER A 701 15.24 -19.36 25.23
C SER A 701 15.85 -20.28 26.30
N SER A 702 15.13 -21.33 26.71
CA SER A 702 15.66 -22.41 27.53
C SER A 702 16.28 -23.56 26.72
N GLY A 703 16.09 -23.56 25.39
CA GLY A 703 16.54 -24.62 24.49
C GLY A 703 18.03 -24.53 24.08
N PRO A 704 18.57 -25.61 23.49
CA PRO A 704 20.00 -25.70 23.14
C PRO A 704 20.41 -24.75 21.99
N LEU A 705 19.46 -24.31 21.15
CA LEU A 705 19.71 -23.41 20.01
C LEU A 705 19.65 -21.92 20.38
N TRP A 706 19.29 -21.58 21.62
CA TRP A 706 19.06 -20.19 22.06
C TRP A 706 20.25 -19.26 21.81
N LYS A 707 21.48 -19.75 22.06
CA LYS A 707 22.71 -18.97 21.90
C LYS A 707 22.91 -18.43 20.48
N GLU A 708 22.24 -19.01 19.49
CA GLU A 708 22.39 -18.63 18.08
C GLU A 708 21.06 -18.12 17.48
N THR A 709 20.07 -17.81 18.32
CA THR A 709 18.71 -17.45 17.89
C THR A 709 18.38 -16.00 18.19
N ALA A 710 17.65 -15.36 17.27
CA ALA A 710 16.96 -14.10 17.50
C ALA A 710 15.48 -14.24 17.12
N ILE A 711 14.61 -13.74 17.99
CA ILE A 711 13.17 -13.67 17.75
C ILE A 711 12.83 -12.20 17.53
N PHE A 712 12.20 -11.92 16.40
CA PHE A 712 11.69 -10.60 16.04
C PHE A 712 10.16 -10.68 16.02
N VAL A 713 9.51 -9.74 16.67
CA VAL A 713 8.06 -9.65 16.74
C VAL A 713 7.65 -8.27 16.24
N ILE A 714 6.70 -8.22 15.33
CA ILE A 714 6.16 -6.98 14.77
C ILE A 714 4.66 -7.14 14.52
N GLU A 715 3.90 -6.05 14.64
CA GLU A 715 2.55 -5.98 14.06
C GLU A 715 2.65 -5.70 12.56
N ASP A 716 1.83 -6.33 11.74
CA ASP A 716 1.78 -6.06 10.30
C ASP A 716 1.43 -4.58 9.99
N ASP A 717 0.52 -4.00 10.78
CA ASP A 717 0.07 -2.62 10.75
C ASP A 717 -0.36 -2.10 12.14
N ALA A 718 -0.79 -0.84 12.22
CA ALA A 718 -1.27 -0.19 13.44
C ALA A 718 -2.74 0.26 13.36
N GLN A 719 -3.54 -0.30 12.46
CA GLN A 719 -4.85 0.24 12.06
C GLN A 719 -5.91 0.25 13.17
N ASN A 720 -5.76 -0.60 14.18
CA ASN A 720 -6.83 -0.91 15.14
C ASN A 720 -6.56 -0.30 16.52
N GLY A 721 -6.00 0.92 16.59
CA GLY A 721 -5.73 1.60 17.85
C GLY A 721 -5.45 3.10 17.76
N PRO A 722 -5.63 3.84 18.87
CA PRO A 722 -5.10 5.19 19.01
C PRO A 722 -3.62 5.19 19.41
N ASP A 723 -2.90 6.22 18.99
CA ASP A 723 -1.57 6.57 19.49
C ASP A 723 -1.42 8.09 19.56
N HIS A 724 -0.71 8.58 20.58
CA HIS A 724 -0.53 10.01 20.82
C HIS A 724 0.62 10.63 20.02
N VAL A 725 1.56 9.82 19.50
CA VAL A 725 2.70 10.30 18.70
C VAL A 725 2.36 10.25 17.23
N ASP A 726 2.02 9.06 16.72
CA ASP A 726 1.61 8.86 15.32
C ASP A 726 0.80 7.57 15.19
N ALA A 727 -0.23 7.58 14.34
CA ALA A 727 -1.08 6.42 14.10
C ALA A 727 -0.34 5.18 13.55
N HIS A 728 0.90 5.31 13.04
CA HIS A 728 1.74 4.20 12.57
C HIS A 728 2.66 3.63 13.64
N ARG A 729 2.73 4.25 14.83
CA ARG A 729 3.61 3.78 15.91
C ARG A 729 3.08 2.47 16.43
N THR A 730 3.93 1.46 16.52
CA THR A 730 3.51 0.08 16.69
C THR A 730 4.30 -0.66 17.78
N VAL A 731 3.85 -1.88 18.08
CA VAL A 731 4.53 -2.80 19.00
C VAL A 731 5.59 -3.58 18.23
N GLY A 732 6.82 -3.58 18.75
CA GLY A 732 7.86 -4.49 18.30
C GLY A 732 8.69 -5.02 19.47
N LEU A 733 9.18 -6.24 19.33
CA LEU A 733 10.05 -6.89 20.32
C LEU A 733 11.21 -7.59 19.61
N VAL A 734 12.41 -7.48 20.20
CA VAL A 734 13.60 -8.21 19.75
C VAL A 734 14.16 -9.01 20.92
N VAL A 735 14.08 -10.33 20.84
CA VAL A 735 14.40 -11.24 21.93
C VAL A 735 15.55 -12.16 21.51
N SER A 736 16.73 -11.95 22.12
CA SER A 736 17.96 -12.69 21.80
C SER A 736 18.98 -12.58 22.95
N PRO A 737 19.95 -13.51 23.10
CA PRO A 737 21.11 -13.31 23.97
C PRO A 737 21.90 -12.04 23.65
N TYR A 738 21.77 -11.54 22.42
CA TYR A 738 22.52 -10.40 21.89
C TYR A 738 21.78 -9.07 21.98
N THR A 739 20.48 -9.07 22.31
CA THR A 739 19.73 -7.83 22.48
C THR A 739 20.19 -7.12 23.76
N LYS A 740 20.32 -5.79 23.70
CA LYS A 740 20.47 -4.96 24.91
C LYS A 740 19.34 -5.28 25.91
N ARG A 741 19.66 -5.17 27.20
CA ARG A 741 18.74 -5.48 28.29
C ARG A 741 18.35 -4.21 29.03
N LYS A 742 17.09 -4.12 29.46
CA LYS A 742 16.51 -3.00 30.22
C LYS A 742 16.80 -1.64 29.58
N TYR A 743 16.69 -1.57 28.26
CA TYR A 743 17.00 -0.36 27.46
C TYR A 743 15.73 0.21 26.81
N VAL A 744 15.73 1.50 26.49
CA VAL A 744 14.71 2.19 25.70
C VAL A 744 15.43 2.81 24.51
N ASP A 745 14.91 2.61 23.30
CA ASP A 745 15.61 2.94 22.05
C ASP A 745 15.82 4.43 21.77
#